data_AF-J2U5T9-F1
#
_entry.id   AF-J2U5T9-F1
#
_cell.length_a   1.000
_cell.length_b   1.000
_cell.length_c   1.000
_cell.angle_alpha   90.00
_cell.angle_beta   90.00
_cell.angle_gamma   90.00
#
_symmetry.space_group_name_H-M   'P 1'
#
loop_
_entity.id
_entity.type
_entity.pdbx_description
1 polymer ?
#
loop_
_entity_poly.entity_id
_entity_poly.type
_entity_poly.pdbx_seq_one_letter_code
_entity_poly.pdbx_strand_id
1 'polypeptide(L)'
;MLPSKVVRHKAGRLVPVLLAGLILAACSGQGPQQTSNVNIQGPATGRSDYYLQQVQQSSDDSKTDWQLLAIRALLKEGKYPQAANQLNQLPQQLSDVQQQELLLLRAQMQIGQQDYSGAQQLLGQVKSGDLSSDQQVRYYALQIAAAQNRPSLALLRAYIAQEPLLKGADHLSNIDATWQALTQMTQDQINSLVINADENTLQGWLDLLNTWRANSQDPQMLKAAIQDWQTRYPQNPGAKTLPTQLSQVQNFTKASTDTIALLLPLNGQAQVFANAIQKGFTDARNGVLNAPAPQAAPAPAAADANAQPSADSNTEANSVVSPAMAGNTPQQTEQPQPAAQPAAAQADSNAQVKVYDTSSQPIAQVMQQAQQDGATLVVGPLLKNDVEQVVNSQTALNVLALNEPEQIQNHPNICYFALSPEDEARDAAHHIYDQGKRQPLLLVPRSSYGDRISKAFAQEWQKLGGSTVLQQRFGGVAELKQGINSGAGIALSGTPLTVEPEQSQGVAIAGLTIPAPQASAPAPTADTSGGSVDAVYIVASQDELQLIKPMIAMRTSSRNNTALYASSRSAQAGAGPDFRLEMDGLQFSDIPLLSGSNPGLMQQAAKSFNNDYSLVRLYAMGIDAWTLANHFNQMRQVPGFAIDGNTGKLNADTDCVINRKLAWNQYRQGQIVPVQ
;
A
#
# COMPACT_ATOMS: atom_id res chain seq x y z
N MET A 1 0.50 39.32 -69.72
CA MET A 1 -0.58 40.27 -70.08
C MET A 1 -0.52 41.44 -69.10
N LEU A 2 -0.32 42.64 -69.65
CA LEU A 2 -0.50 43.99 -69.06
C LEU A 2 0.13 44.32 -67.70
N PRO A 3 1.23 45.12 -67.71
CA PRO A 3 1.50 46.11 -66.68
C PRO A 3 1.16 47.51 -67.21
N SER A 4 0.36 48.29 -66.47
CA SER A 4 0.24 49.74 -66.75
C SER A 4 0.88 50.52 -65.60
N LYS A 5 1.94 51.24 -65.97
CA LYS A 5 2.73 52.19 -65.19
C LYS A 5 2.01 53.54 -65.09
N VAL A 6 2.63 54.45 -64.31
CA VAL A 6 2.67 55.94 -64.42
C VAL A 6 1.79 56.66 -63.37
N VAL A 7 2.23 57.60 -62.53
CA VAL A 7 3.50 58.35 -62.31
C VAL A 7 3.39 59.04 -60.91
N ARG A 8 4.40 59.01 -60.00
CA ARG A 8 5.47 60.04 -59.73
C ARG A 8 4.91 61.49 -59.59
N HIS A 9 5.20 62.35 -58.61
CA HIS A 9 6.40 62.67 -57.82
C HIS A 9 5.99 63.55 -56.61
N LYS A 10 6.50 63.26 -55.40
CA LYS A 10 7.49 64.03 -54.59
C LYS A 10 7.13 65.46 -54.09
N ALA A 11 7.07 65.54 -52.75
CA ALA A 11 7.87 66.39 -51.84
C ALA A 11 7.41 67.81 -51.46
N GLY A 12 7.61 68.12 -50.17
CA GLY A 12 7.57 69.45 -49.53
C GLY A 12 6.58 69.50 -48.37
N ARG A 13 6.90 69.06 -47.15
CA ARG A 13 7.72 69.68 -46.08
C ARG A 13 7.21 71.08 -45.63
N LEU A 14 6.95 71.16 -44.32
CA LEU A 14 6.95 72.33 -43.41
C LEU A 14 5.60 72.98 -43.02
N VAL A 15 5.13 72.50 -41.86
CA VAL A 15 4.49 73.18 -40.69
C VAL A 15 4.83 74.68 -40.56
N PRO A 16 3.89 75.55 -40.15
CA PRO A 16 3.88 76.07 -38.76
C PRO A 16 2.46 76.14 -38.13
N VAL A 17 2.29 75.63 -36.90
CA VAL A 17 2.30 76.36 -35.60
C VAL A 17 1.02 77.15 -35.29
N LEU A 18 0.21 76.54 -34.42
CA LEU A 18 -0.52 77.08 -33.25
C LEU A 18 -1.23 78.45 -33.31
N LEU A 19 -2.52 78.36 -32.94
CA LEU A 19 -3.26 79.14 -31.93
C LEU A 19 -4.46 79.99 -32.43
N ALA A 20 -5.50 79.99 -31.59
CA ALA A 20 -6.77 80.73 -31.62
C ALA A 20 -7.88 80.10 -32.49
N GLY A 21 -9.03 79.69 -31.99
CA GLY A 21 -9.64 79.78 -30.67
C GLY A 21 -11.15 79.64 -30.83
N LEU A 22 -11.78 78.86 -29.94
CA LEU A 22 -13.19 78.97 -29.54
C LEU A 22 -14.27 78.94 -30.65
N ILE A 23 -14.82 77.75 -30.90
CA ILE A 23 -16.28 77.56 -30.83
C ILE A 23 -16.54 76.30 -29.99
N LEU A 24 -16.87 76.53 -28.72
CA LEU A 24 -17.55 75.58 -27.85
C LEU A 24 -19.03 75.55 -28.23
N ALA A 25 -19.59 74.35 -28.18
CA ALA A 25 -20.94 73.98 -27.74
C ALA A 25 -21.80 73.22 -28.77
N ALA A 26 -22.38 72.13 -28.25
CA ALA A 26 -23.52 71.37 -28.73
C ALA A 26 -23.29 70.43 -29.93
N CYS A 27 -22.94 69.18 -29.61
CA CYS A 27 -23.74 68.03 -30.05
C CYS A 27 -23.47 66.85 -29.09
N SER A 28 -24.33 66.74 -28.08
CA SER A 28 -24.59 65.49 -27.37
C SER A 28 -25.19 64.50 -28.36
N GLY A 29 -24.37 63.56 -28.84
CA GLY A 29 -24.81 62.40 -29.60
C GLY A 29 -24.37 61.15 -28.86
N GLN A 30 -25.34 60.42 -28.29
CA GLN A 30 -25.15 59.09 -27.70
C GLN A 30 -24.38 58.20 -28.68
N GLY A 31 -23.14 57.85 -28.31
CA GLY A 31 -22.47 56.71 -28.91
C GLY A 31 -23.16 55.42 -28.45
N PRO A 32 -23.34 54.42 -29.32
CA PRO A 32 -23.86 53.13 -28.89
C PRO A 32 -22.88 52.54 -27.87
N GLN A 33 -23.32 52.35 -26.63
CA GLN A 33 -22.63 51.49 -25.68
C GLN A 33 -22.62 50.07 -26.27
N GLN A 34 -21.52 49.68 -26.90
CA GLN A 34 -21.22 48.28 -27.14
C GLN A 34 -20.91 47.65 -25.78
N THR A 35 -21.93 47.16 -25.10
CA THR A 35 -21.78 46.20 -24.01
C THR A 35 -21.22 44.92 -24.63
N SER A 36 -19.89 44.74 -24.57
CA SER A 36 -19.28 43.43 -24.80
C SER A 36 -19.85 42.48 -23.76
N ASN A 37 -20.83 41.64 -24.13
CA ASN A 37 -21.39 40.62 -23.25
C ASN A 37 -20.33 39.55 -22.99
N VAL A 38 -19.56 39.72 -21.91
CA VAL A 38 -18.56 38.75 -21.46
C VAL A 38 -19.30 37.56 -20.87
N ASN A 39 -19.12 36.37 -21.46
CA ASN A 39 -19.75 35.16 -20.93
C ASN A 39 -18.86 34.52 -19.84
N ILE A 40 -19.12 34.84 -18.57
CA ILE A 40 -18.40 34.22 -17.45
C ILE A 40 -18.76 32.75 -17.25
N GLN A 41 -19.90 32.28 -17.75
CA GLN A 41 -20.35 30.90 -17.55
C GLN A 41 -19.78 29.92 -18.60
N GLY A 42 -19.08 30.44 -19.61
CA GLY A 42 -18.38 29.63 -20.62
C GLY A 42 -16.95 29.26 -20.19
N PRO A 43 -16.28 28.38 -20.96
CA PRO A 43 -14.93 27.93 -20.65
C PRO A 43 -13.92 29.07 -20.77
N ALA A 44 -13.00 29.17 -19.80
CA ALA A 44 -11.86 30.09 -19.87
C ALA A 44 -10.72 29.42 -20.66
N THR A 45 -10.67 29.68 -21.97
CA THR A 45 -9.70 29.08 -22.90
C THR A 45 -8.38 29.86 -23.00
N GLY A 46 -8.35 31.12 -22.56
CA GLY A 46 -7.16 31.98 -22.55
C GLY A 46 -6.25 31.75 -21.34
N ARG A 47 -5.06 32.37 -21.40
CA ARG A 47 -4.12 32.44 -20.27
C ARG A 47 -4.46 33.61 -19.34
N SER A 48 -3.93 33.58 -18.12
CA SER A 48 -4.22 34.60 -17.10
C SER A 48 -3.82 36.01 -17.52
N ASP A 49 -2.72 36.16 -18.25
CA ASP A 49 -2.21 37.44 -18.78
C ASP A 49 -3.19 38.11 -19.75
N TYR A 50 -3.80 37.34 -20.66
CA TYR A 50 -4.83 37.83 -21.57
C TYR A 50 -6.01 38.41 -20.81
N TYR A 51 -6.56 37.67 -19.84
CA TYR A 51 -7.71 38.13 -19.06
C TYR A 51 -7.38 39.34 -18.17
N LEU A 52 -6.20 39.36 -17.54
CA LEU A 52 -5.73 40.51 -16.76
C LEU A 52 -5.56 41.76 -17.62
N GLN A 53 -5.14 41.61 -18.88
CA GLN A 53 -5.08 42.72 -19.83
C GLN A 53 -6.49 43.25 -20.16
N GLN A 54 -7.48 42.36 -20.34
CA GLN A 54 -8.87 42.76 -20.57
C GLN A 54 -9.45 43.53 -19.37
N VAL A 55 -9.10 43.15 -18.13
CA VAL A 55 -9.49 43.88 -16.91
C VAL A 55 -9.03 45.33 -16.94
N GLN A 56 -7.83 45.62 -17.46
CA GLN A 56 -7.30 46.98 -17.53
C GLN A 56 -7.97 47.84 -18.61
N GLN A 57 -8.54 47.20 -19.63
CA GLN A 57 -9.13 47.87 -20.80
C GLN A 57 -10.66 48.00 -20.72
N SER A 58 -11.29 47.40 -19.72
CA SER A 58 -12.76 47.29 -19.61
C SER A 58 -13.37 48.37 -18.71
N SER A 59 -14.62 48.74 -19.02
CA SER A 59 -15.48 49.57 -18.17
C SER A 59 -16.05 48.78 -16.99
N ASP A 60 -16.53 49.48 -15.95
CA ASP A 60 -16.94 48.87 -14.68
C ASP A 60 -17.94 47.69 -14.84
N ASP A 61 -18.91 47.79 -15.76
CA ASP A 61 -19.94 46.76 -15.96
C ASP A 61 -19.38 45.38 -16.41
N SER A 62 -18.34 45.35 -17.26
CA SER A 62 -17.73 44.10 -17.76
C SER A 62 -16.39 43.76 -17.09
N LYS A 63 -15.84 44.71 -16.32
CA LYS A 63 -14.58 44.55 -15.61
C LYS A 63 -14.63 43.40 -14.61
N THR A 64 -15.70 43.30 -13.83
CA THR A 64 -15.89 42.20 -12.84
C THR A 64 -15.88 40.83 -13.52
N ASP A 65 -16.52 40.72 -14.69
CA ASP A 65 -16.58 39.48 -15.44
C ASP A 65 -15.19 39.04 -15.95
N TRP A 66 -14.41 39.99 -16.47
CA TRP A 66 -13.02 39.74 -16.84
C TRP A 66 -12.13 39.39 -15.63
N GLN A 67 -12.38 40.00 -14.47
CA GLN A 67 -11.65 39.69 -13.24
C GLN A 67 -11.91 38.26 -12.76
N LEU A 68 -13.16 37.79 -12.82
CA LEU A 68 -13.51 36.41 -12.48
C LEU A 68 -12.87 35.40 -13.45
N LEU A 69 -12.88 35.70 -14.76
CA LEU A 69 -12.17 34.88 -15.76
C LEU A 69 -10.65 34.87 -15.54
N ALA A 70 -10.06 36.00 -15.15
CA ALA A 70 -8.65 36.10 -14.80
C ALA A 70 -8.31 35.25 -13.57
N ILE A 71 -9.12 35.32 -12.50
CA ILE A 71 -8.95 34.48 -11.30
C ILE A 71 -9.01 33.00 -11.69
N ARG A 72 -9.99 32.60 -12.52
CA ARG A 72 -10.11 31.21 -12.99
C ARG A 72 -8.84 30.73 -13.70
N ALA A 73 -8.32 31.55 -14.62
CA ALA A 73 -7.10 31.23 -15.34
C ALA A 73 -5.87 31.18 -14.41
N LEU A 74 -5.77 32.10 -13.44
CA LEU A 74 -4.70 32.10 -12.43
C LEU A 74 -4.70 30.83 -11.58
N LEU A 75 -5.88 30.38 -11.14
CA LEU A 75 -6.04 29.13 -10.37
C LEU A 75 -5.67 27.90 -11.21
N LYS A 76 -6.10 27.85 -12.48
CA LYS A 76 -5.73 26.79 -13.43
C LYS A 76 -4.21 26.75 -13.69
N GLU A 77 -3.55 27.91 -13.66
CA GLU A 77 -2.09 28.03 -13.80
C GLU A 77 -1.32 27.82 -12.48
N GLY A 78 -2.01 27.56 -11.35
CA GLY A 78 -1.38 27.35 -10.03
C GLY A 78 -0.83 28.61 -9.37
N LYS A 79 -1.20 29.79 -9.86
CA LYS A 79 -0.75 31.10 -9.35
C LYS A 79 -1.63 31.56 -8.18
N TYR A 80 -1.71 30.75 -7.13
CA TYR A 80 -2.61 30.99 -5.98
C TYR A 80 -2.44 32.37 -5.30
N PRO A 81 -1.22 32.90 -5.07
CA PRO A 81 -1.07 34.24 -4.48
C PRO A 81 -1.64 35.36 -5.35
N GLN A 82 -1.47 35.26 -6.67
CA GLN A 82 -2.02 36.25 -7.61
C GLN A 82 -3.54 36.14 -7.71
N ALA A 83 -4.08 34.92 -7.71
CA ALA A 83 -5.52 34.69 -7.66
C ALA A 83 -6.15 35.28 -6.40
N ALA A 84 -5.53 35.07 -5.23
CA ALA A 84 -5.99 35.63 -3.95
C ALA A 84 -5.98 37.17 -3.96
N ASN A 85 -4.93 37.79 -4.50
CA ASN A 85 -4.87 39.25 -4.66
C ASN A 85 -6.00 39.78 -5.54
N GLN A 86 -6.28 39.11 -6.66
CA GLN A 86 -7.36 39.51 -7.56
C GLN A 86 -8.75 39.30 -6.93
N LEU A 87 -8.91 38.26 -6.12
CA LEU A 87 -10.14 37.96 -5.39
C LEU A 87 -10.46 39.02 -4.32
N ASN A 88 -9.43 39.58 -3.67
CA ASN A 88 -9.56 40.66 -2.70
C ASN A 88 -9.92 42.02 -3.33
N GLN A 89 -9.78 42.16 -4.66
CA GLN A 89 -10.08 43.39 -5.40
C GLN A 89 -11.47 43.39 -6.05
N LEU A 90 -12.25 42.31 -5.88
CA LEU A 90 -13.61 42.23 -6.40
C LEU A 90 -14.53 43.24 -5.69
N PRO A 91 -15.52 43.82 -6.40
CA PRO A 91 -16.50 44.73 -5.80
C PRO A 91 -17.39 44.00 -4.79
N GLN A 92 -17.95 44.75 -3.83
CA GLN A 92 -18.84 44.18 -2.80
C GLN A 92 -20.22 43.77 -3.34
N GLN A 93 -20.68 44.39 -4.43
CA GLN A 93 -21.95 44.09 -5.07
C GLN A 93 -21.70 43.25 -6.32
N LEU A 94 -22.20 42.01 -6.32
CA LEU A 94 -22.08 41.04 -7.40
C LEU A 94 -23.46 40.55 -7.82
N SER A 95 -23.66 40.29 -9.11
CA SER A 95 -24.87 39.63 -9.62
C SER A 95 -24.94 38.16 -9.17
N ASP A 96 -26.13 37.55 -9.22
CA ASP A 96 -26.29 36.15 -8.82
C ASP A 96 -25.37 35.20 -9.60
N VAL A 97 -25.20 35.43 -10.91
CA VAL A 97 -24.31 34.64 -11.78
C VAL A 97 -22.84 34.81 -11.37
N GLN A 98 -22.42 36.03 -11.03
CA GLN A 98 -21.07 36.32 -10.53
C GLN A 98 -20.83 35.71 -9.14
N GLN A 99 -21.84 35.70 -8.27
CA GLN A 99 -21.76 35.09 -6.94
C GLN A 99 -21.58 33.57 -7.03
N GLN A 100 -22.36 32.89 -7.90
CA GLN A 100 -22.20 31.45 -8.13
C GLN A 100 -20.80 31.13 -8.65
N GLU A 101 -20.29 31.91 -9.61
CA GLU A 101 -18.94 31.71 -10.13
C GLU A 101 -17.86 31.94 -9.05
N LEU A 102 -18.03 32.97 -8.22
CA LEU A 102 -17.11 33.26 -7.13
C LEU A 102 -17.04 32.11 -6.10
N LEU A 103 -18.17 31.45 -5.79
CA LEU A 103 -18.19 30.28 -4.91
C LEU A 103 -17.33 29.14 -5.48
N LEU A 104 -17.45 28.85 -6.79
CA LEU A 104 -16.64 27.82 -7.45
C LEU A 104 -15.13 28.17 -7.41
N LEU A 105 -14.78 29.45 -7.64
CA LEU A 105 -13.39 29.91 -7.61
C LEU A 105 -12.79 29.84 -6.19
N ARG A 106 -13.56 30.23 -5.17
CA ARG A 106 -13.12 30.14 -3.76
C ARG A 106 -12.95 28.68 -3.33
N ALA A 107 -13.88 27.81 -3.70
CA ALA A 107 -13.76 26.38 -3.43
C ALA A 107 -12.51 25.78 -4.09
N GLN A 108 -12.25 26.12 -5.37
CA GLN A 108 -11.03 25.70 -6.07
C GLN A 108 -9.75 26.20 -5.37
N MET A 109 -9.75 27.44 -4.90
CA MET A 109 -8.64 28.01 -4.15
C MET A 109 -8.41 27.28 -2.82
N GLN A 110 -9.48 26.99 -2.06
CA GLN A 110 -9.40 26.25 -0.80
C GLN A 110 -8.90 24.82 -0.99
N ILE A 111 -9.37 24.10 -2.03
CA ILE A 111 -8.84 22.78 -2.40
C ILE A 111 -7.35 22.87 -2.70
N GLY A 112 -6.93 23.88 -3.48
CA GLY A 112 -5.51 24.14 -3.72
C GLY A 112 -4.72 24.35 -2.43
N GLN A 113 -5.28 25.07 -1.46
CA GLN A 113 -4.69 25.31 -0.13
C GLN A 113 -4.84 24.14 0.85
N GLN A 114 -5.35 22.99 0.41
CA GLN A 114 -5.65 21.82 1.25
C GLN A 114 -6.71 22.06 2.35
N ASP A 115 -7.51 23.13 2.24
CA ASP A 115 -8.71 23.37 3.06
C ASP A 115 -9.94 22.73 2.42
N TYR A 116 -9.99 21.41 2.45
CA TYR A 116 -11.05 20.65 1.79
C TYR A 116 -12.40 20.78 2.51
N SER A 117 -12.40 20.91 3.84
CA SER A 117 -13.61 21.15 4.63
C SER A 117 -14.25 22.50 4.29
N GLY A 118 -13.44 23.56 4.20
CA GLY A 118 -13.92 24.87 3.77
C GLY A 118 -14.49 24.82 2.36
N ALA A 119 -13.80 24.12 1.44
CA ALA A 119 -14.28 23.96 0.07
C ALA A 119 -15.64 23.26 0.01
N GLN A 120 -15.85 22.20 0.80
CA GLN A 120 -17.16 21.52 0.88
C GLN A 120 -18.28 22.45 1.39
N GLN A 121 -17.99 23.28 2.39
CA GLN A 121 -18.95 24.25 2.92
C GLN A 121 -19.34 25.31 1.88
N LEU A 122 -18.38 25.78 1.07
CA LEU A 122 -18.67 26.71 -0.02
C LEU A 122 -19.47 26.04 -1.13
N LEU A 123 -19.09 24.83 -1.53
CA LEU A 123 -19.80 24.10 -2.58
C LEU A 123 -21.24 23.74 -2.18
N GLY A 124 -21.50 23.51 -0.89
CA GLY A 124 -22.86 23.32 -0.37
C GLY A 124 -23.79 24.54 -0.51
N GLN A 125 -23.25 25.73 -0.77
CA GLN A 125 -24.02 26.97 -0.99
C GLN A 125 -24.36 27.21 -2.48
N VAL A 126 -23.77 26.42 -3.38
CA VAL A 126 -23.94 26.58 -4.83
C VAL A 126 -25.32 26.06 -5.24
N LYS A 127 -26.05 26.86 -6.03
CA LYS A 127 -27.35 26.48 -6.59
C LYS A 127 -27.13 25.72 -7.91
N SER A 128 -26.95 24.41 -7.82
CA SER A 128 -26.58 23.55 -8.98
C SER A 128 -27.54 23.63 -10.18
N GLY A 129 -28.83 23.91 -9.95
CA GLY A 129 -29.84 24.06 -11.00
C GLY A 129 -29.69 25.33 -11.85
N ASP A 130 -29.01 26.37 -11.34
CA ASP A 130 -28.82 27.65 -12.03
C ASP A 130 -27.49 27.70 -12.81
N LEU A 131 -26.68 26.64 -12.73
CA LEU A 131 -25.36 26.57 -13.35
C LEU A 131 -25.45 26.24 -14.85
N SER A 132 -24.55 26.83 -15.65
CA SER A 132 -24.34 26.38 -17.03
C SER A 132 -23.75 24.96 -17.08
N SER A 133 -23.82 24.30 -18.24
CA SER A 133 -23.21 22.97 -18.42
C SER A 133 -21.71 22.95 -18.07
N ASP A 134 -20.96 23.99 -18.42
CA ASP A 134 -19.53 24.12 -18.09
C ASP A 134 -19.31 24.30 -16.58
N GLN A 135 -20.15 25.12 -15.94
CA GLN A 135 -20.10 25.31 -14.48
C GLN A 135 -20.48 24.05 -13.72
N GLN A 136 -21.42 23.24 -14.23
CA GLN A 136 -21.78 21.96 -13.64
C GLN A 136 -20.62 20.96 -13.67
N VAL A 137 -19.89 20.86 -14.79
CA VAL A 137 -18.68 20.00 -14.89
C VAL A 137 -17.68 20.39 -13.79
N ARG A 138 -17.40 21.70 -13.66
CA ARG A 138 -16.47 22.23 -12.65
C ARG A 138 -16.99 22.00 -11.23
N TYR A 139 -18.27 22.23 -10.98
CA TYR A 139 -18.88 22.03 -9.69
C TYR A 139 -18.73 20.59 -9.20
N TYR A 140 -19.05 19.60 -10.03
CA TYR A 140 -18.88 18.19 -9.67
C TYR A 140 -17.41 17.80 -9.51
N ALA A 141 -16.53 18.28 -10.37
CA ALA A 141 -15.09 18.04 -10.22
C ALA A 141 -14.54 18.62 -8.89
N LEU A 142 -15.01 19.81 -8.48
CA LEU A 142 -14.64 20.42 -7.20
C LEU A 142 -15.21 19.65 -6.01
N GLN A 143 -16.46 19.16 -6.09
CA GLN A 143 -17.06 18.30 -5.06
C GLN A 143 -16.25 17.01 -4.87
N ILE A 144 -15.87 16.36 -5.98
CA ILE A 144 -15.06 15.13 -5.96
C ILE A 144 -13.67 15.42 -5.35
N ALA A 145 -12.99 16.49 -5.78
CA ALA A 145 -11.69 16.88 -5.23
C ALA A 145 -11.76 17.21 -3.74
N ALA A 146 -12.81 17.94 -3.31
CA ALA A 146 -13.02 18.32 -1.92
C ALA A 146 -13.32 17.11 -1.01
N ALA A 147 -13.86 16.02 -1.56
CA ALA A 147 -14.17 14.83 -0.78
C ALA A 147 -12.93 14.00 -0.39
N GLN A 148 -11.80 14.12 -1.10
CA GLN A 148 -10.60 13.30 -0.88
C GLN A 148 -10.89 11.78 -0.80
N ASN A 149 -11.74 11.27 -1.71
CA ASN A 149 -12.20 9.87 -1.70
C ASN A 149 -12.93 9.45 -0.40
N ARG A 150 -13.31 10.37 0.49
CA ARG A 150 -14.14 10.05 1.66
C ARG A 150 -15.57 9.79 1.21
N PRO A 151 -16.11 8.58 1.43
CA PRO A 151 -17.46 8.24 0.98
C PRO A 151 -18.51 9.16 1.60
N SER A 152 -19.36 9.75 0.76
CA SER A 152 -20.48 10.58 1.18
C SER A 152 -21.55 10.61 0.09
N LEU A 153 -22.79 10.93 0.48
CA LEU A 153 -23.88 11.09 -0.48
C LEU A 153 -23.57 12.19 -1.53
N ALA A 154 -22.92 13.28 -1.09
CA ALA A 154 -22.51 14.36 -1.98
C ALA A 154 -21.49 13.88 -3.02
N LEU A 155 -20.50 13.06 -2.61
CA LEU A 155 -19.52 12.47 -3.51
C LEU A 155 -20.17 11.55 -4.54
N LEU A 156 -21.08 10.66 -4.10
CA LEU A 156 -21.79 9.75 -4.99
C LEU A 156 -22.65 10.50 -6.02
N ARG A 157 -23.40 11.50 -5.57
CA ARG A 157 -24.18 12.37 -6.48
C ARG A 157 -23.28 13.09 -7.48
N ALA A 158 -22.09 13.54 -7.06
CA ALA A 158 -21.14 14.19 -7.95
C ALA A 158 -20.63 13.23 -9.04
N TYR A 159 -20.23 12.00 -8.70
CA TYR A 159 -19.82 11.00 -9.70
C TYR A 159 -20.97 10.62 -10.64
N ILE A 160 -22.18 10.41 -10.12
CA ILE A 160 -23.36 10.06 -10.92
C ILE A 160 -23.73 11.19 -11.89
N ALA A 161 -23.68 12.44 -11.43
CA ALA A 161 -24.02 13.58 -12.26
C ALA A 161 -22.92 13.93 -13.29
N GLN A 162 -21.66 13.59 -12.99
CA GLN A 162 -20.54 13.79 -13.91
C GLN A 162 -20.46 12.70 -14.99
N GLU A 163 -20.90 11.47 -14.70
CA GLU A 163 -20.81 10.31 -15.60
C GLU A 163 -21.26 10.59 -17.05
N PRO A 164 -22.42 11.23 -17.33
CA PRO A 164 -22.91 11.42 -18.70
C PRO A 164 -22.04 12.36 -19.54
N LEU A 165 -21.17 13.12 -18.88
CA LEU A 165 -20.28 14.12 -19.48
C LEU A 165 -18.93 13.49 -19.89
N LEU A 166 -18.64 12.28 -19.43
CA LEU A 166 -17.37 11.58 -19.61
C LEU A 166 -17.44 10.57 -20.76
N LYS A 167 -16.28 10.26 -21.35
CA LYS A 167 -16.15 9.25 -22.43
C LYS A 167 -14.87 8.44 -22.27
N GLY A 168 -14.82 7.25 -22.86
CA GLY A 168 -13.62 6.42 -22.93
C GLY A 168 -13.09 6.04 -21.54
N ALA A 169 -11.78 6.21 -21.32
CA ALA A 169 -11.14 5.85 -20.05
C ALA A 169 -11.63 6.66 -18.85
N ASP A 170 -11.93 7.96 -19.04
CA ASP A 170 -12.43 8.82 -17.95
C ASP A 170 -13.81 8.37 -17.47
N HIS A 171 -14.65 7.89 -18.40
CA HIS A 171 -15.95 7.33 -18.08
C HIS A 171 -15.83 6.08 -17.21
N LEU A 172 -14.99 5.12 -17.60
CA LEU A 172 -14.74 3.91 -16.79
C LEU A 172 -14.14 4.25 -15.42
N SER A 173 -13.18 5.18 -15.36
CA SER A 173 -12.58 5.64 -14.09
C SER A 173 -13.63 6.22 -13.13
N ASN A 174 -14.59 7.00 -13.65
CA ASN A 174 -15.69 7.52 -12.85
C ASN A 174 -16.64 6.42 -12.34
N ILE A 175 -16.91 5.39 -13.17
CA ILE A 175 -17.69 4.22 -12.76
C ILE A 175 -16.99 3.46 -11.63
N ASP A 176 -15.68 3.23 -11.77
CA ASP A 176 -14.86 2.56 -10.75
C ASP A 176 -14.81 3.36 -9.46
N ALA A 177 -14.61 4.69 -9.54
CA ALA A 177 -14.61 5.57 -8.39
C ALA A 177 -15.99 5.62 -7.68
N THR A 178 -17.08 5.58 -8.44
CA THR A 178 -18.45 5.49 -7.89
C THR A 178 -18.58 4.20 -7.06
N TRP A 179 -18.15 3.07 -7.62
CA TRP A 179 -18.22 1.77 -6.96
C TRP A 179 -17.31 1.67 -5.73
N GLN A 180 -16.09 2.21 -5.83
CA GLN A 180 -15.15 2.28 -4.71
C GLN A 180 -15.71 3.12 -3.56
N ALA A 181 -16.29 4.29 -3.85
CA ALA A 181 -16.91 5.12 -2.82
C ALA A 181 -18.06 4.38 -2.12
N LEU A 182 -18.92 3.67 -2.87
CA LEU A 182 -20.03 2.88 -2.30
C LEU A 182 -19.56 1.75 -1.39
N THR A 183 -18.58 0.96 -1.85
CA THR A 183 -18.09 -0.21 -1.11
C THR A 183 -17.40 0.16 0.20
N GLN A 184 -16.82 1.37 0.28
CA GLN A 184 -16.20 1.91 1.48
C GLN A 184 -17.20 2.50 2.50
N MET A 185 -18.49 2.68 2.17
CA MET A 185 -19.47 3.21 3.13
C MET A 185 -19.85 2.19 4.19
N THR A 186 -19.95 2.61 5.44
CA THR A 186 -20.49 1.78 6.53
C THR A 186 -22.00 1.58 6.40
N GLN A 187 -22.55 0.56 7.08
CA GLN A 187 -23.99 0.29 7.06
C GLN A 187 -24.79 1.45 7.66
N ASP A 188 -24.28 2.09 8.72
CA ASP A 188 -24.92 3.25 9.35
C ASP A 188 -24.96 4.46 8.39
N GLN A 189 -23.86 4.69 7.67
CA GLN A 189 -23.83 5.73 6.65
C GLN A 189 -24.86 5.49 5.55
N ILE A 190 -25.03 4.25 5.09
CA ILE A 190 -26.02 3.89 4.07
C ILE A 190 -27.45 4.04 4.59
N ASN A 191 -27.73 3.59 5.82
CA ASN A 191 -29.04 3.73 6.44
C ASN A 191 -29.42 5.20 6.68
N SER A 192 -28.43 6.10 6.80
CA SER A 192 -28.65 7.54 6.96
C SER A 192 -28.87 8.30 5.65
N LEU A 193 -28.77 7.64 4.48
CA LEU A 193 -28.91 8.31 3.19
C LEU A 193 -30.35 8.73 2.93
N VAL A 194 -30.53 10.02 2.64
CA VAL A 194 -31.80 10.57 2.16
C VAL A 194 -31.79 10.57 0.63
N ILE A 195 -32.43 9.56 0.05
CA ILE A 195 -32.55 9.36 -1.39
C ILE A 195 -33.88 9.95 -1.85
N ASN A 196 -33.85 10.80 -2.87
CA ASN A 196 -35.05 11.36 -3.46
C ASN A 196 -35.68 10.37 -4.45
N ALA A 197 -37.00 10.46 -4.65
CA ALA A 197 -37.76 9.52 -5.48
C ALA A 197 -37.34 9.50 -6.96
N ASP A 198 -36.69 10.55 -7.44
CA ASP A 198 -36.19 10.69 -8.82
C ASP A 198 -34.76 10.15 -9.01
N GLU A 199 -34.06 9.78 -7.94
CA GLU A 199 -32.66 9.31 -7.99
C GLU A 199 -32.54 7.81 -8.33
N ASN A 200 -33.20 7.37 -9.40
CA ASN A 200 -33.22 5.96 -9.82
C ASN A 200 -31.83 5.38 -10.09
N THR A 201 -30.89 6.18 -10.60
CA THR A 201 -29.50 5.75 -10.82
C THR A 201 -28.78 5.47 -9.50
N LEU A 202 -28.96 6.33 -8.49
CA LEU A 202 -28.38 6.12 -7.16
C LEU A 202 -29.00 4.90 -6.48
N GLN A 203 -30.34 4.74 -6.59
CA GLN A 203 -31.01 3.55 -6.07
C GLN A 203 -30.46 2.27 -6.71
N GLY A 204 -30.27 2.25 -8.03
CA GLY A 204 -29.66 1.11 -8.71
C GLY A 204 -28.25 0.78 -8.20
N TRP A 205 -27.42 1.79 -7.96
CA TRP A 205 -26.08 1.62 -7.36
C TRP A 205 -26.12 1.05 -5.93
N LEU A 206 -27.06 1.49 -5.10
CA LEU A 206 -27.23 0.97 -3.75
C LEU A 206 -27.77 -0.47 -3.75
N ASP A 207 -28.66 -0.80 -4.67
CA ASP A 207 -29.13 -2.17 -4.88
C ASP A 207 -28.00 -3.09 -5.36
N LEU A 208 -27.08 -2.60 -6.18
CA LEU A 208 -25.88 -3.34 -6.58
C LEU A 208 -24.97 -3.57 -5.37
N LEU A 209 -24.78 -2.56 -4.53
CA LEU A 209 -23.99 -2.68 -3.30
C LEU A 209 -24.59 -3.73 -2.36
N ASN A 210 -25.91 -3.73 -2.16
CA ASN A 210 -26.60 -4.72 -1.34
C ASN A 210 -26.47 -6.13 -1.94
N THR A 211 -26.64 -6.24 -3.27
CA THR A 211 -26.40 -7.48 -4.00
C THR A 211 -24.98 -7.99 -3.79
N TRP A 212 -23.99 -7.12 -3.91
CA TRP A 212 -22.59 -7.47 -3.69
C TRP A 212 -22.33 -7.92 -2.26
N ARG A 213 -22.79 -7.17 -1.25
CA ARG A 213 -22.59 -7.53 0.17
C ARG A 213 -23.25 -8.84 0.56
N ALA A 214 -24.46 -9.10 0.05
CA ALA A 214 -25.18 -10.32 0.36
C ALA A 214 -24.53 -11.57 -0.26
N ASN A 215 -23.79 -11.40 -1.36
CA ASN A 215 -23.24 -12.52 -2.15
C ASN A 215 -21.71 -12.53 -2.21
N SER A 216 -21.00 -11.60 -1.55
CA SER A 216 -19.54 -11.43 -1.68
C SER A 216 -18.74 -12.65 -1.24
N GLN A 217 -19.34 -13.54 -0.44
CA GLN A 217 -18.74 -14.78 0.03
C GLN A 217 -18.87 -15.94 -0.98
N ASP A 218 -19.82 -15.86 -1.92
CA ASP A 218 -20.02 -16.87 -2.97
C ASP A 218 -19.92 -16.22 -4.36
N PRO A 219 -18.77 -16.34 -5.03
CA PRO A 219 -18.55 -15.72 -6.34
C PRO A 219 -19.50 -16.21 -7.44
N GLN A 220 -19.99 -17.45 -7.37
CA GLN A 220 -20.92 -17.98 -8.37
C GLN A 220 -22.31 -17.38 -8.16
N MET A 221 -22.75 -17.29 -6.91
CA MET A 221 -23.99 -16.61 -6.55
C MET A 221 -23.89 -15.11 -6.87
N LEU A 222 -22.75 -14.48 -6.57
CA LEU A 222 -22.50 -13.07 -6.88
C LEU A 222 -22.55 -12.81 -8.39
N LYS A 223 -21.92 -13.66 -9.21
CA LYS A 223 -21.98 -13.54 -10.67
C LYS A 223 -23.42 -13.59 -11.18
N ALA A 224 -24.21 -14.56 -10.72
CA ALA A 224 -25.62 -14.67 -11.08
C ALA A 224 -26.43 -13.45 -10.60
N ALA A 225 -26.17 -12.96 -9.39
CA ALA A 225 -26.88 -11.83 -8.81
C ALA A 225 -26.53 -10.50 -9.50
N ILE A 226 -25.29 -10.32 -9.96
CA ILE A 226 -24.90 -9.17 -10.79
C ILE A 226 -25.64 -9.21 -12.14
N GLN A 227 -25.76 -10.39 -12.77
CA GLN A 227 -26.51 -10.54 -14.03
C GLN A 227 -28.01 -10.21 -13.87
N ASP A 228 -28.62 -10.68 -12.77
CA ASP A 228 -29.99 -10.30 -12.41
C ASP A 228 -30.12 -8.77 -12.21
N TRP A 229 -29.19 -8.17 -11.46
CA TRP A 229 -29.18 -6.73 -11.23
C TRP A 229 -29.07 -5.93 -12.54
N GLN A 230 -28.18 -6.33 -13.48
CA GLN A 230 -28.05 -5.68 -14.79
C GLN A 230 -29.36 -5.72 -15.59
N THR A 231 -30.13 -6.80 -15.43
CA THR A 231 -31.44 -6.96 -16.08
C THR A 231 -32.50 -6.05 -15.45
N ARG A 232 -32.46 -5.84 -14.13
CA ARG A 232 -33.37 -4.93 -13.41
C ARG A 232 -33.05 -3.44 -13.65
N TYR A 233 -31.79 -3.10 -13.87
CA TYR A 233 -31.31 -1.72 -14.03
C TYR A 233 -30.61 -1.46 -15.37
N PRO A 234 -31.25 -1.70 -16.54
CA PRO A 234 -30.58 -1.67 -17.84
C PRO A 234 -30.08 -0.27 -18.26
N GLN A 235 -30.62 0.79 -17.65
CA GLN A 235 -30.19 2.17 -17.91
C GLN A 235 -29.10 2.66 -16.96
N ASN A 236 -28.81 1.94 -15.87
CA ASN A 236 -27.77 2.32 -14.93
C ASN A 236 -26.38 2.27 -15.62
N PRO A 237 -25.52 3.28 -15.44
CA PRO A 237 -24.18 3.28 -16.01
C PRO A 237 -23.37 2.01 -15.68
N GLY A 238 -23.44 1.53 -14.43
CA GLY A 238 -22.78 0.30 -13.98
C GLY A 238 -23.31 -0.97 -14.64
N ALA A 239 -24.52 -0.94 -15.21
CA ALA A 239 -25.07 -2.08 -15.95
C ALA A 239 -24.55 -2.13 -17.40
N LYS A 240 -24.36 -0.95 -18.02
CA LYS A 240 -23.80 -0.81 -19.38
C LYS A 240 -22.30 -1.05 -19.40
N THR A 241 -21.60 -0.55 -18.39
CA THR A 241 -20.16 -0.73 -18.19
C THR A 241 -19.95 -1.07 -16.73
N LEU A 242 -19.65 -2.34 -16.45
CA LEU A 242 -19.42 -2.79 -15.07
C LEU A 242 -18.15 -2.16 -14.50
N PRO A 243 -18.16 -1.80 -13.21
CA PRO A 243 -16.92 -1.52 -12.49
C PRO A 243 -15.91 -2.63 -12.68
N THR A 244 -14.63 -2.29 -12.85
CA THR A 244 -13.52 -3.19 -13.08
C THR A 244 -13.46 -4.31 -12.04
N GLN A 245 -13.71 -3.99 -10.76
CA GLN A 245 -13.76 -4.99 -9.68
C GLN A 245 -14.87 -6.04 -9.91
N LEU A 246 -16.02 -5.63 -10.45
CA LEU A 246 -17.16 -6.52 -10.70
C LEU A 246 -17.05 -7.25 -12.04
N SER A 247 -16.44 -6.64 -13.05
CA SER A 247 -16.15 -7.32 -14.33
C SER A 247 -15.18 -8.48 -14.13
N GLN A 248 -14.20 -8.33 -13.23
CA GLN A 248 -13.32 -9.40 -12.80
C GLN A 248 -14.09 -10.56 -12.12
N VAL A 249 -15.12 -10.26 -11.32
CA VAL A 249 -16.00 -11.28 -10.74
C VAL A 249 -16.83 -12.00 -11.81
N GLN A 250 -17.29 -11.31 -12.86
CA GLN A 250 -17.98 -11.99 -13.97
C GLN A 250 -17.07 -13.01 -14.68
N ASN A 251 -15.78 -12.71 -14.72
CA ASN A 251 -14.75 -13.58 -15.29
C ASN A 251 -14.14 -14.53 -14.26
N PHE A 252 -14.61 -14.50 -13.01
CA PHE A 252 -14.08 -15.34 -11.94
C PHE A 252 -14.32 -16.82 -12.21
N THR A 253 -13.25 -17.59 -12.10
CA THR A 253 -13.26 -19.04 -11.95
C THR A 253 -12.78 -19.35 -10.54
N LYS A 254 -13.52 -20.20 -9.81
CA LYS A 254 -13.12 -20.66 -8.48
C LYS A 254 -11.70 -21.20 -8.57
N ALA A 255 -10.81 -20.73 -7.70
CA ALA A 255 -9.48 -21.33 -7.57
C ALA A 255 -9.67 -22.79 -7.20
N SER A 256 -9.56 -23.68 -8.19
CA SER A 256 -9.40 -25.09 -7.96
C SER A 256 -7.92 -25.36 -7.72
N THR A 257 -7.62 -26.23 -6.77
CA THR A 257 -6.28 -26.78 -6.59
C THR A 257 -6.02 -27.95 -7.54
N ASP A 258 -6.96 -28.33 -8.40
CA ASP A 258 -6.83 -29.49 -9.29
C ASP A 258 -5.62 -29.38 -10.22
N THR A 259 -5.38 -28.20 -10.81
CA THR A 259 -4.21 -27.92 -11.64
C THR A 259 -3.56 -26.60 -11.25
N ILE A 260 -2.33 -26.67 -10.74
CA ILE A 260 -1.51 -25.52 -10.33
C ILE A 260 -0.37 -25.33 -11.32
N ALA A 261 -0.22 -24.11 -11.83
CA ALA A 261 0.94 -23.71 -12.63
C ALA A 261 1.98 -23.05 -11.72
N LEU A 262 3.16 -23.66 -11.57
CA LEU A 262 4.28 -23.12 -10.81
C LEU A 262 5.24 -22.40 -11.77
N LEU A 263 5.29 -21.08 -11.68
CA LEU A 263 6.06 -20.20 -12.56
C LEU A 263 7.32 -19.71 -11.85
N LEU A 264 8.48 -20.20 -12.29
CA LEU A 264 9.78 -19.89 -11.69
C LEU A 264 10.84 -19.63 -12.76
N PRO A 265 11.86 -18.79 -12.50
CA PRO A 265 12.98 -18.59 -13.43
C PRO A 265 13.96 -19.77 -13.30
N LEU A 266 13.83 -20.77 -14.17
CA LEU A 266 14.58 -22.01 -14.08
C LEU A 266 15.96 -21.94 -14.77
N ASN A 267 16.33 -20.80 -15.35
CA ASN A 267 17.66 -20.55 -15.93
C ASN A 267 18.26 -19.21 -15.46
N GLY A 268 19.54 -19.02 -15.71
CA GLY A 268 20.27 -17.79 -15.38
C GLY A 268 20.60 -17.64 -13.90
N GLN A 269 20.84 -16.39 -13.46
CA GLN A 269 21.33 -16.10 -12.11
C GLN A 269 20.30 -16.43 -11.00
N ALA A 270 19.01 -16.41 -11.32
CA ALA A 270 17.93 -16.67 -10.35
C ALA A 270 17.61 -18.16 -10.16
N GLN A 271 18.19 -19.05 -10.96
CA GLN A 271 17.89 -20.49 -10.96
C GLN A 271 18.10 -21.13 -9.57
N VAL A 272 19.15 -20.74 -8.85
CA VAL A 272 19.45 -21.31 -7.52
C VAL A 272 18.32 -21.00 -6.52
N PHE A 273 17.74 -19.80 -6.59
CA PHE A 273 16.61 -19.39 -5.76
C PHE A 273 15.33 -20.12 -6.17
N ALA A 274 15.06 -20.22 -7.47
CA ALA A 274 13.93 -20.97 -8.00
C ALA A 274 13.96 -22.43 -7.58
N ASN A 275 15.12 -23.08 -7.63
CA ASN A 275 15.28 -24.48 -7.24
C ASN A 275 14.96 -24.71 -5.75
N ALA A 276 15.36 -23.79 -4.86
CA ALA A 276 15.05 -23.87 -3.44
C ALA A 276 13.53 -23.79 -3.18
N ILE A 277 12.86 -22.82 -3.83
CA ILE A 277 11.40 -22.64 -3.75
C ILE A 277 10.68 -23.87 -4.31
N GLN A 278 11.05 -24.32 -5.51
CA GLN A 278 10.44 -25.49 -6.17
C GLN A 278 10.57 -26.74 -5.30
N LYS A 279 11.73 -26.94 -4.67
CA LYS A 279 11.95 -28.07 -3.77
C LYS A 279 11.03 -27.99 -2.55
N GLY A 280 10.93 -26.82 -1.91
CA GLY A 280 10.04 -26.61 -0.76
C GLY A 280 8.58 -26.88 -1.11
N PHE A 281 8.13 -26.33 -2.24
CA PHE A 281 6.78 -26.50 -2.75
C PHE A 281 6.45 -27.97 -3.04
N THR A 282 7.39 -28.70 -3.66
CA THR A 282 7.22 -30.12 -4.00
C THR A 282 7.25 -31.01 -2.76
N ASP A 283 8.15 -30.76 -1.81
CA ASP A 283 8.24 -31.52 -0.56
C ASP A 283 6.96 -31.35 0.28
N ALA A 284 6.40 -30.14 0.31
CA ALA A 284 5.12 -29.84 0.97
C ALA A 284 3.95 -30.55 0.31
N ARG A 285 3.86 -30.52 -1.03
CA ARG A 285 2.86 -31.28 -1.79
C ARG A 285 2.92 -32.77 -1.50
N ASN A 286 4.12 -33.33 -1.42
CA ASN A 286 4.30 -34.77 -1.24
C ASN A 286 4.12 -35.22 0.22
N GLY A 287 3.75 -34.31 1.15
CA GLY A 287 3.54 -34.64 2.57
C GLY A 287 4.83 -35.02 3.32
N VAL A 288 6.02 -34.72 2.78
CA VAL A 288 7.33 -35.11 3.33
C VAL A 288 7.67 -34.37 4.65
N LEU A 289 6.79 -33.47 5.09
CA LEU A 289 7.00 -32.56 6.22
C LEU A 289 6.71 -33.18 7.61
N ASN A 290 6.06 -34.36 7.66
CA ASN A 290 5.66 -35.04 8.91
C ASN A 290 6.55 -36.24 9.26
N ALA A 291 7.88 -36.09 9.26
CA ALA A 291 8.74 -37.08 9.91
C ALA A 291 8.89 -36.72 11.41
N PRO A 292 8.40 -37.55 12.36
CA PRO A 292 8.73 -37.32 13.76
C PRO A 292 10.24 -37.41 13.95
N ALA A 293 10.80 -36.49 14.74
CA ALA A 293 12.18 -36.57 15.16
C ALA A 293 12.42 -37.98 15.76
N PRO A 294 13.49 -38.71 15.39
CA PRO A 294 13.84 -39.93 16.09
C PRO A 294 13.98 -39.56 17.57
N GLN A 295 13.16 -40.19 18.42
CA GLN A 295 13.22 -40.05 19.86
C GLN A 295 14.68 -40.21 20.29
N ALA A 296 15.25 -39.17 20.89
CA ALA A 296 16.57 -39.27 21.47
C ALA A 296 16.52 -40.42 22.48
N ALA A 297 17.34 -41.44 22.25
CA ALA A 297 17.59 -42.46 23.26
C ALA A 297 18.01 -41.73 24.55
N PRO A 298 17.49 -42.11 25.73
CA PRO A 298 17.86 -41.46 26.96
C PRO A 298 19.39 -41.50 27.10
N ALA A 299 19.99 -40.31 27.25
CA ALA A 299 21.41 -40.19 27.48
C ALA A 299 21.78 -41.04 28.71
N PRO A 300 22.88 -41.82 28.68
CA PRO A 300 23.32 -42.55 29.85
C PRO A 300 23.61 -41.54 30.95
N ALA A 301 22.92 -41.72 32.09
CA ALA A 301 23.11 -40.91 33.28
C ALA A 301 24.59 -40.85 33.63
N ALA A 302 25.11 -39.64 33.84
CA ALA A 302 26.44 -39.43 34.39
C ALA A 302 26.52 -40.17 35.72
N ALA A 303 27.43 -41.14 35.79
CA ALA A 303 27.72 -41.86 37.02
C ALA A 303 28.41 -40.92 37.99
N ASP A 304 27.69 -40.48 39.02
CA ASP A 304 28.28 -39.91 40.22
C ASP A 304 29.11 -40.99 40.92
N ALA A 305 30.42 -40.77 40.92
CA ALA A 305 31.35 -41.51 41.75
C ALA A 305 31.24 -41.00 43.19
N ASN A 306 30.49 -41.71 44.03
CA ASN A 306 30.79 -41.77 45.45
C ASN A 306 30.43 -43.13 46.03
N ALA A 307 31.45 -43.81 46.54
CA ALA A 307 31.40 -45.16 47.09
C ALA A 307 30.87 -45.16 48.53
N GLN A 308 30.07 -46.17 48.91
CA GLN A 308 30.48 -47.27 49.82
C GLN A 308 29.28 -48.17 50.24
N PRO A 309 29.54 -49.40 50.76
CA PRO A 309 28.75 -50.58 50.42
C PRO A 309 27.95 -51.16 51.60
N SER A 310 26.89 -51.92 51.31
CA SER A 310 26.32 -52.98 52.17
C SER A 310 25.44 -53.86 51.26
N ALA A 311 25.88 -55.07 50.93
CA ALA A 311 25.59 -56.32 51.63
C ALA A 311 24.26 -56.99 51.19
N ASP A 312 24.46 -58.15 50.58
CA ASP A 312 23.69 -59.38 50.67
C ASP A 312 22.46 -59.70 49.79
N SER A 313 22.58 -60.93 49.25
CA SER A 313 21.57 -61.94 48.91
C SER A 313 20.63 -61.70 47.73
N ASN A 314 20.83 -62.40 46.62
CA ASN A 314 20.23 -63.71 46.29
C ASN A 314 18.69 -63.72 46.27
N THR A 315 18.10 -63.97 45.09
CA THR A 315 17.29 -65.16 44.73
C THR A 315 16.13 -64.80 43.78
N GLU A 316 16.19 -65.42 42.59
CA GLU A 316 15.13 -66.02 41.74
C GLU A 316 13.68 -65.53 41.92
N ALA A 317 13.07 -64.98 40.87
CA ALA A 317 12.20 -65.71 39.94
C ALA A 317 10.99 -66.42 40.59
N ASN A 318 9.77 -65.88 40.42
CA ASN A 318 8.78 -66.51 39.53
C ASN A 318 7.49 -65.66 39.40
N SER A 319 7.04 -65.59 38.17
CA SER A 319 5.71 -65.26 37.68
C SER A 319 4.65 -66.26 38.15
N VAL A 320 3.42 -65.83 38.53
CA VAL A 320 2.15 -66.44 38.05
C VAL A 320 0.85 -65.71 38.47
N VAL A 321 -0.04 -65.53 37.47
CA VAL A 321 -1.53 -65.47 37.37
C VAL A 321 -2.43 -64.48 38.15
N SER A 322 -3.27 -63.79 37.36
CA SER A 322 -4.59 -63.17 37.69
C SER A 322 -5.66 -64.22 38.05
N PRO A 323 -6.82 -63.83 38.67
CA PRO A 323 -7.99 -63.44 37.85
C PRO A 323 -8.93 -62.38 38.49
N ALA A 324 -9.88 -61.94 37.68
CA ALA A 324 -10.85 -60.85 37.87
C ALA A 324 -11.98 -61.14 38.89
N MET A 325 -12.53 -60.08 39.53
CA MET A 325 -13.82 -59.44 39.17
C MET A 325 -14.39 -58.54 40.30
N ALA A 326 -14.87 -57.38 39.84
CA ALA A 326 -16.09 -56.67 40.24
C ALA A 326 -16.24 -56.03 41.65
N GLY A 327 -16.48 -54.71 41.62
CA GLY A 327 -17.40 -54.04 42.55
C GLY A 327 -16.86 -52.75 43.21
N ASN A 328 -17.05 -51.59 42.56
CA ASN A 328 -17.60 -50.35 43.17
C ASN A 328 -17.25 -49.08 42.36
N THR A 329 -18.29 -48.38 41.90
CA THR A 329 -18.36 -46.91 41.77
C THR A 329 -18.86 -46.33 43.13
N PRO A 330 -18.68 -45.04 43.49
CA PRO A 330 -18.85 -43.87 42.60
C PRO A 330 -17.94 -42.63 42.78
N GLN A 331 -18.01 -41.78 41.75
CA GLN A 331 -17.82 -40.31 41.71
C GLN A 331 -16.41 -39.71 41.84
N GLN A 332 -15.83 -39.40 40.67
CA GLN A 332 -14.82 -38.35 40.48
C GLN A 332 -15.49 -37.10 39.88
N THR A 333 -15.18 -35.96 40.47
CA THR A 333 -15.46 -34.60 40.01
C THR A 333 -14.78 -34.32 38.66
N GLU A 334 -15.58 -33.89 37.68
CA GLU A 334 -15.13 -33.37 36.39
C GLU A 334 -14.38 -32.04 36.57
N GLN A 335 -13.12 -32.00 36.13
CA GLN A 335 -12.41 -30.77 35.76
C GLN A 335 -12.32 -30.69 34.23
N PRO A 336 -12.41 -29.48 33.63
CA PRO A 336 -12.59 -29.33 32.19
C PRO A 336 -11.31 -29.73 31.43
N GLN A 337 -11.43 -30.66 30.49
CA GLN A 337 -10.41 -30.93 29.48
C GLN A 337 -10.19 -29.67 28.62
N PRO A 338 -8.93 -29.27 28.35
CA PRO A 338 -8.65 -28.37 27.24
C PRO A 338 -9.16 -29.01 25.96
N ALA A 339 -9.98 -28.26 25.21
CA ALA A 339 -10.48 -28.65 23.90
C ALA A 339 -9.31 -29.15 23.04
N ALA A 340 -9.44 -30.38 22.52
CA ALA A 340 -8.54 -30.90 21.51
C ALA A 340 -8.51 -29.92 20.34
N GLN A 341 -7.34 -29.33 20.08
CA GLN A 341 -7.06 -28.59 18.87
C GLN A 341 -7.40 -29.49 17.67
N PRO A 342 -8.05 -28.97 16.61
CA PRO A 342 -8.19 -29.75 15.38
C PRO A 342 -6.79 -30.08 14.88
N ALA A 343 -6.43 -31.37 14.89
CA ALA A 343 -5.29 -31.85 14.14
C ALA A 343 -5.44 -31.36 12.69
N ALA A 344 -4.42 -30.67 12.18
CA ALA A 344 -4.38 -30.22 10.80
C ALA A 344 -4.71 -31.41 9.89
N ALA A 345 -5.85 -31.32 9.20
CA ALA A 345 -6.23 -32.29 8.19
C ALA A 345 -5.10 -32.37 7.17
N GLN A 346 -4.43 -33.52 7.07
CA GLN A 346 -3.49 -33.77 5.99
C GLN A 346 -4.27 -33.71 4.69
N ALA A 347 -4.05 -32.63 3.92
CA ALA A 347 -4.56 -32.53 2.57
C ALA A 347 -3.74 -33.47 1.69
N ASP A 348 -4.22 -34.70 1.50
CA ASP A 348 -3.87 -35.51 0.34
C ASP A 348 -4.46 -34.82 -0.91
N SER A 349 -3.85 -33.72 -1.32
CA SER A 349 -4.28 -33.00 -2.52
C SER A 349 -3.64 -33.66 -3.73
N ASN A 350 -4.45 -34.38 -4.52
CA ASN A 350 -4.12 -34.89 -5.87
C ASN A 350 -3.91 -33.77 -6.92
N ALA A 351 -3.55 -32.57 -6.47
CA ALA A 351 -3.31 -31.38 -7.27
C ALA A 351 -2.18 -31.62 -8.28
N GLN A 352 -2.49 -31.54 -9.57
CA GLN A 352 -1.51 -31.64 -10.64
C GLN A 352 -0.71 -30.33 -10.71
N VAL A 353 0.58 -30.39 -10.41
CA VAL A 353 1.48 -29.22 -10.54
C VAL A 353 2.24 -29.31 -11.85
N LYS A 354 2.10 -28.30 -12.71
CA LYS A 354 2.92 -28.11 -13.93
C LYS A 354 3.88 -26.96 -13.70
N VAL A 355 5.16 -27.17 -13.98
CA VAL A 355 6.21 -26.15 -13.78
C VAL A 355 6.52 -25.47 -15.11
N TYR A 356 6.55 -24.15 -15.10
CA TYR A 356 6.84 -23.31 -16.26
C TYR A 356 8.06 -22.44 -15.98
N ASP A 357 8.96 -22.37 -16.95
CA ASP A 357 10.13 -21.52 -16.88
C ASP A 357 9.82 -20.10 -17.39
N THR A 358 9.85 -19.12 -16.48
CA THR A 358 9.61 -17.71 -16.83
C THR A 358 10.82 -17.04 -17.48
N SER A 359 11.99 -17.68 -17.47
CA SER A 359 13.21 -17.12 -18.09
C SER A 359 13.36 -17.47 -19.57
N SER A 360 12.58 -18.43 -20.08
CA SER A 360 12.66 -18.90 -21.47
C SER A 360 11.72 -18.16 -22.43
N GLN A 361 10.62 -17.58 -21.94
CA GLN A 361 9.60 -16.92 -22.76
C GLN A 361 8.99 -15.72 -22.01
N PRO A 362 8.44 -14.72 -22.72
CA PRO A 362 7.72 -13.62 -22.09
C PRO A 362 6.58 -14.12 -21.20
N ILE A 363 6.42 -13.52 -20.01
CA ILE A 363 5.47 -13.97 -18.99
C ILE A 363 4.03 -14.05 -19.49
N ALA A 364 3.61 -13.14 -20.38
CA ALA A 364 2.27 -13.18 -20.98
C ALA A 364 2.00 -14.48 -21.77
N GLN A 365 3.00 -15.01 -22.46
CA GLN A 365 2.89 -16.28 -23.19
C GLN A 365 2.83 -17.46 -22.21
N VAL A 366 3.65 -17.42 -21.15
CA VAL A 366 3.63 -18.45 -20.11
C VAL A 366 2.28 -18.52 -19.41
N MET A 367 1.69 -17.37 -19.08
CA MET A 367 0.35 -17.29 -18.48
C MET A 367 -0.73 -17.84 -19.42
N GLN A 368 -0.67 -17.50 -20.71
CA GLN A 368 -1.60 -18.02 -21.71
C GLN A 368 -1.47 -19.55 -21.86
N GLN A 369 -0.24 -20.07 -21.87
CA GLN A 369 0.00 -21.51 -21.93
C GLN A 369 -0.53 -22.22 -20.68
N ALA A 370 -0.27 -21.67 -19.48
CA ALA A 370 -0.79 -22.21 -18.23
C ALA A 370 -2.33 -22.27 -18.24
N GLN A 371 -2.98 -21.24 -18.76
CA GLN A 371 -4.44 -21.22 -18.91
C GLN A 371 -4.94 -22.30 -19.90
N GLN A 372 -4.29 -22.47 -21.05
CA GLN A 372 -4.63 -23.51 -22.04
C GLN A 372 -4.43 -24.92 -21.48
N ASP A 373 -3.42 -25.09 -20.62
CA ASP A 373 -3.09 -26.34 -19.95
C ASP A 373 -4.04 -26.69 -18.80
N GLY A 374 -5.06 -25.85 -18.56
CA GLY A 374 -6.11 -26.05 -17.57
C GLY A 374 -5.78 -25.56 -16.17
N ALA A 375 -4.73 -24.76 -15.99
CA ALA A 375 -4.41 -24.21 -14.68
C ALA A 375 -5.51 -23.27 -14.19
N THR A 376 -5.92 -23.43 -12.93
CA THR A 376 -6.91 -22.59 -12.25
C THR A 376 -6.30 -21.70 -11.18
N LEU A 377 -5.06 -22.01 -10.79
CA LEU A 377 -4.23 -21.25 -9.86
C LEU A 377 -2.79 -21.22 -10.37
N VAL A 378 -2.19 -20.05 -10.35
CA VAL A 378 -0.78 -19.80 -10.65
C VAL A 378 -0.06 -19.49 -9.35
N VAL A 379 1.08 -20.14 -9.12
CA VAL A 379 2.02 -19.79 -8.05
C VAL A 379 3.29 -19.27 -8.69
N GLY A 380 3.63 -18.02 -8.41
CA GLY A 380 4.59 -17.23 -9.17
C GLY A 380 3.91 -16.13 -9.98
N PRO A 381 4.68 -15.33 -10.74
CA PRO A 381 6.12 -15.41 -10.93
C PRO A 381 6.93 -14.90 -9.72
N LEU A 382 8.25 -15.10 -9.77
CA LEU A 382 9.20 -14.70 -8.71
C LEU A 382 9.88 -13.36 -8.98
N LEU A 383 10.17 -13.03 -10.25
CA LEU A 383 10.89 -11.80 -10.59
C LEU A 383 9.93 -10.62 -10.57
N LYS A 384 10.38 -9.50 -9.99
CA LYS A 384 9.54 -8.30 -9.80
C LYS A 384 8.92 -7.79 -11.10
N ASN A 385 9.71 -7.74 -12.17
CA ASN A 385 9.25 -7.30 -13.49
C ASN A 385 8.14 -8.22 -14.06
N ASP A 386 8.22 -9.52 -13.80
CA ASP A 386 7.21 -10.48 -14.26
C ASP A 386 5.91 -10.33 -13.44
N VAL A 387 6.03 -10.08 -12.12
CA VAL A 387 4.88 -9.81 -11.25
C VAL A 387 4.15 -8.56 -11.73
N GLU A 388 4.86 -7.47 -12.00
CA GLU A 388 4.26 -6.23 -12.52
C GLU A 388 3.53 -6.43 -13.85
N GLN A 389 4.11 -7.21 -14.76
CA GLN A 389 3.44 -7.54 -16.03
C GLN A 389 2.17 -8.38 -15.83
N VAL A 390 2.18 -9.35 -14.91
CA VAL A 390 1.00 -10.18 -14.61
C VAL A 390 -0.11 -9.33 -13.99
N VAL A 391 0.21 -8.49 -13.02
CA VAL A 391 -0.75 -7.59 -12.36
C VAL A 391 -1.43 -6.67 -13.38
N ASN A 392 -0.66 -6.07 -14.29
CA ASN A 392 -1.19 -5.17 -15.31
C ASN A 392 -1.94 -5.88 -16.46
N SER A 393 -1.89 -7.21 -16.56
CA SER A 393 -2.51 -7.97 -17.66
C SER A 393 -4.01 -8.23 -17.49
N GLN A 394 -4.59 -7.96 -16.31
CA GLN A 394 -5.98 -8.28 -15.96
C GLN A 394 -6.34 -9.76 -16.18
N THR A 395 -5.43 -10.68 -15.82
CA THR A 395 -5.66 -12.13 -15.94
C THR A 395 -6.92 -12.59 -15.18
N ALA A 396 -7.60 -13.61 -15.70
CA ALA A 396 -8.72 -14.27 -15.04
C ALA A 396 -8.28 -15.41 -14.10
N LEU A 397 -7.00 -15.82 -14.17
CA LEU A 397 -6.45 -16.86 -13.29
C LEU A 397 -6.26 -16.33 -11.88
N ASN A 398 -6.44 -17.19 -10.87
CA ASN A 398 -6.01 -16.87 -9.53
C ASN A 398 -4.47 -16.90 -9.48
N VAL A 399 -3.84 -15.92 -8.87
CA VAL A 399 -2.37 -15.78 -8.85
C VAL A 399 -1.88 -15.54 -7.43
N LEU A 400 -1.05 -16.46 -6.92
CA LEU A 400 -0.19 -16.22 -5.77
C LEU A 400 1.20 -15.83 -6.26
N ALA A 401 1.44 -14.53 -6.43
CA ALA A 401 2.73 -14.01 -6.84
C ALA A 401 3.77 -14.22 -5.73
N LEU A 402 4.98 -14.64 -6.09
CA LEU A 402 6.07 -14.91 -5.13
C LEU A 402 6.97 -13.68 -4.91
N ASN A 403 6.44 -12.49 -5.19
CA ASN A 403 7.08 -11.20 -4.98
C ASN A 403 6.02 -10.10 -5.00
N GLU A 404 6.44 -8.88 -4.66
CA GLU A 404 5.60 -7.69 -4.67
C GLU A 404 6.04 -6.70 -5.76
N PRO A 405 5.11 -6.05 -6.48
CA PRO A 405 5.42 -4.97 -7.42
C PRO A 405 5.89 -3.70 -6.68
N GLU A 406 6.43 -2.71 -7.40
CA GLU A 406 6.74 -1.41 -6.77
C GLU A 406 5.51 -0.67 -6.25
N GLN A 407 4.37 -0.85 -6.94
CA GLN A 407 3.09 -0.27 -6.58
C GLN A 407 2.08 -1.39 -6.41
N ILE A 408 1.62 -1.60 -5.17
CA ILE A 408 0.58 -2.57 -4.85
C ILE A 408 -0.74 -2.10 -5.44
N GLN A 409 -1.43 -2.99 -6.16
CA GLN A 409 -2.75 -2.78 -6.71
C GLN A 409 -3.69 -3.87 -6.20
N ASN A 410 -4.90 -3.50 -5.82
CA ASN A 410 -5.86 -4.45 -5.29
C ASN A 410 -6.59 -5.19 -6.41
N HIS A 411 -6.27 -6.47 -6.60
CA HIS A 411 -6.96 -7.35 -7.54
C HIS A 411 -7.67 -8.51 -6.82
N PRO A 412 -8.93 -8.83 -7.17
CA PRO A 412 -9.73 -9.87 -6.50
C PRO A 412 -9.12 -11.26 -6.59
N ASN A 413 -8.32 -11.52 -7.63
CA ASN A 413 -7.73 -12.82 -7.96
C ASN A 413 -6.20 -12.84 -7.84
N ILE A 414 -5.57 -11.84 -7.19
CA ILE A 414 -4.12 -11.80 -6.99
C ILE A 414 -3.79 -11.59 -5.51
N CYS A 415 -2.83 -12.38 -5.02
CA CYS A 415 -2.20 -12.21 -3.71
C CYS A 415 -0.68 -12.17 -3.88
N TYR A 416 0.01 -11.41 -3.03
CA TYR A 416 1.45 -11.20 -3.08
C TYR A 416 2.10 -11.83 -1.85
N PHE A 417 2.99 -12.79 -2.05
CA PHE A 417 3.74 -13.42 -0.96
C PHE A 417 5.24 -13.24 -1.23
N ALA A 418 5.87 -12.36 -0.47
CA ALA A 418 7.29 -12.10 -0.56
C ALA A 418 7.99 -12.32 0.78
N LEU A 419 9.28 -12.63 0.74
CA LEU A 419 10.15 -12.51 1.91
C LEU A 419 10.72 -11.08 1.98
N SER A 420 9.85 -10.06 1.97
CA SER A 420 10.28 -8.67 1.87
C SER A 420 10.96 -8.20 3.17
N PRO A 421 12.07 -7.44 3.09
CA PRO A 421 12.68 -6.80 4.25
C PRO A 421 11.82 -5.65 4.79
N GLU A 422 10.92 -5.09 3.99
CA GLU A 422 9.94 -4.10 4.41
C GLU A 422 8.92 -4.70 5.39
N ASP A 423 8.44 -5.92 5.18
CA ASP A 423 7.54 -6.61 6.13
C ASP A 423 8.24 -6.92 7.45
N GLU A 424 9.50 -7.38 7.38
CA GLU A 424 10.31 -7.62 8.57
C GLU A 424 10.53 -6.32 9.36
N ALA A 425 10.66 -5.17 8.67
CA ALA A 425 10.75 -3.87 9.32
C ALA A 425 9.44 -3.45 10.00
N ARG A 426 8.29 -3.78 9.41
CA ARG A 426 6.97 -3.55 10.03
C ARG A 426 6.79 -4.44 11.27
N ASP A 427 7.11 -5.72 11.17
CA ASP A 427 7.09 -6.65 12.31
C ASP A 427 8.03 -6.19 13.43
N ALA A 428 9.23 -5.70 13.09
CA ALA A 428 10.15 -5.09 14.06
C ALA A 428 9.57 -3.85 14.73
N ALA A 429 8.84 -2.99 14.00
CA ALA A 429 8.15 -1.85 14.60
C ALA A 429 7.13 -2.31 15.64
N HIS A 430 6.31 -3.33 15.33
CA HIS A 430 5.38 -3.93 16.30
C HIS A 430 6.11 -4.50 17.51
N HIS A 431 7.11 -5.37 17.29
CA HIS A 431 7.83 -6.04 18.38
C HIS A 431 8.51 -5.05 19.33
N ILE A 432 9.16 -4.02 18.79
CA ILE A 432 9.83 -2.97 19.57
C ILE A 432 8.80 -2.13 20.33
N TYR A 433 7.66 -1.81 19.70
CA TYR A 433 6.59 -1.03 20.34
C TYR A 433 5.91 -1.79 21.48
N ASP A 434 5.65 -3.08 21.28
CA ASP A 434 5.05 -4.01 22.25
C ASP A 434 5.95 -4.21 23.47
N GLN A 435 7.28 -4.14 23.29
CA GLN A 435 8.26 -4.11 24.40
C GLN A 435 8.34 -2.74 25.12
N GLY A 436 7.41 -1.82 24.83
CA GLY A 436 7.29 -0.53 25.53
C GLY A 436 8.32 0.53 25.12
N LYS A 437 9.08 0.29 24.05
CA LYS A 437 10.07 1.24 23.53
C LYS A 437 9.37 2.37 22.77
N ARG A 438 9.92 3.59 22.82
CA ARG A 438 9.26 4.79 22.27
C ARG A 438 10.18 5.67 21.43
N GLN A 439 11.50 5.55 21.55
CA GLN A 439 12.48 6.39 20.85
C GLN A 439 13.47 5.52 20.05
N PRO A 440 13.00 4.84 18.97
CA PRO A 440 13.84 3.96 18.19
C PRO A 440 14.83 4.72 17.29
N LEU A 441 16.04 4.20 17.20
CA LEU A 441 17.05 4.55 16.20
C LEU A 441 17.19 3.42 15.17
N LEU A 442 17.05 3.75 13.90
CA LEU A 442 17.32 2.83 12.79
C LEU A 442 18.76 2.97 12.34
N LEU A 443 19.51 1.87 12.38
CA LEU A 443 20.83 1.73 11.77
C LEU A 443 20.71 0.93 10.49
N VAL A 444 20.81 1.62 9.35
CA VAL A 444 20.61 1.02 8.02
C VAL A 444 21.77 1.33 7.07
N PRO A 445 22.04 0.49 6.05
CA PRO A 445 23.09 0.78 5.07
C PRO A 445 22.73 2.01 4.25
N ARG A 446 23.75 2.75 3.81
CA ARG A 446 23.59 3.91 2.90
C ARG A 446 23.26 3.44 1.47
N SER A 447 22.05 2.96 1.25
CA SER A 447 21.55 2.45 -0.03
C SER A 447 20.02 2.58 -0.15
N SER A 448 19.50 2.41 -1.38
CA SER A 448 18.05 2.40 -1.63
C SER A 448 17.32 1.31 -0.85
N TYR A 449 17.98 0.18 -0.58
CA TYR A 449 17.47 -0.87 0.30
C TYR A 449 17.27 -0.36 1.74
N GLY A 450 18.25 0.36 2.29
CA GLY A 450 18.15 0.96 3.62
C GLY A 450 17.05 2.03 3.69
N ASP A 451 16.85 2.77 2.60
CA ASP A 451 15.80 3.79 2.50
C ASP A 451 14.39 3.19 2.55
N ARG A 452 14.13 2.12 1.81
CA ARG A 452 12.81 1.46 1.82
C ARG A 452 12.47 0.86 3.17
N ILE A 453 13.43 0.22 3.82
CA ILE A 453 13.25 -0.34 5.17
C ILE A 453 12.97 0.75 6.20
N SER A 454 13.72 1.86 6.13
CA SER A 454 13.53 2.98 7.03
C SER A 454 12.14 3.61 6.86
N LYS A 455 11.68 3.74 5.61
CA LYS A 455 10.32 4.21 5.30
C LYS A 455 9.26 3.25 5.83
N ALA A 456 9.39 1.94 5.56
CA ALA A 456 8.44 0.93 6.00
C ALA A 456 8.30 0.90 7.54
N PHE A 457 9.44 0.89 8.25
CA PHE A 457 9.46 0.95 9.72
C PHE A 457 8.80 2.23 10.23
N ALA A 458 9.21 3.40 9.73
CA ALA A 458 8.72 4.69 10.23
C ALA A 458 7.22 4.89 9.97
N GLN A 459 6.73 4.44 8.81
CA GLN A 459 5.30 4.46 8.49
C GLN A 459 4.50 3.58 9.46
N GLU A 460 4.97 2.36 9.73
CA GLU A 460 4.28 1.46 10.66
C GLU A 460 4.34 1.97 12.10
N TRP A 461 5.50 2.49 12.52
CA TRP A 461 5.68 3.11 13.83
C TRP A 461 4.71 4.28 14.06
N GLN A 462 4.49 5.11 13.06
CA GLN A 462 3.52 6.20 13.13
C GLN A 462 2.08 5.68 13.23
N LYS A 463 1.72 4.60 12.54
CA LYS A 463 0.39 3.96 12.67
C LYS A 463 0.14 3.42 14.08
N LEU A 464 1.19 2.94 14.75
CA LEU A 464 1.14 2.50 16.15
C LEU A 464 1.01 3.65 17.15
N GLY A 465 1.07 4.90 16.69
CA GLY A 465 1.05 6.11 17.54
C GLY A 465 2.43 6.50 18.07
N GLY A 466 3.50 5.95 17.51
CA GLY A 466 4.88 6.29 17.85
C GLY A 466 5.29 7.69 17.37
N SER A 467 6.26 8.28 18.06
CA SER A 467 6.86 9.57 17.69
C SER A 467 7.82 9.44 16.50
N THR A 468 8.47 10.54 16.12
CA THR A 468 9.46 10.54 15.03
C THR A 468 10.57 9.52 15.27
N VAL A 469 10.85 8.72 14.23
CA VAL A 469 11.92 7.72 14.24
C VAL A 469 13.24 8.38 13.85
N LEU A 470 14.32 8.07 14.55
CA LEU A 470 15.66 8.53 14.17
C LEU A 470 16.29 7.55 13.19
N GLN A 471 17.04 8.05 12.21
CA GLN A 471 17.83 7.24 11.29
C GLN A 471 19.29 7.64 11.35
N GLN A 472 20.17 6.65 11.34
CA GLN A 472 21.57 6.84 11.04
C GLN A 472 22.01 5.80 10.01
N ARG A 473 22.71 6.27 8.98
CA ARG A 473 23.19 5.44 7.89
C ARG A 473 24.65 5.05 8.11
N PHE A 474 24.99 3.81 7.78
CA PHE A 474 26.36 3.31 7.83
C PHE A 474 26.86 2.88 6.44
N GLY A 475 28.18 2.94 6.24
CA GLY A 475 28.85 2.43 5.03
C GLY A 475 29.22 0.94 5.16
N GLY A 476 29.94 0.39 4.19
CA GLY A 476 30.34 -1.03 4.26
C GLY A 476 31.37 -1.33 5.36
N VAL A 477 31.74 -2.61 5.48
CA VAL A 477 32.72 -3.15 6.45
C VAL A 477 34.02 -2.33 6.54
N ALA A 478 34.55 -1.84 5.41
CA ALA A 478 35.78 -1.04 5.40
C ALA A 478 35.63 0.30 6.15
N GLU A 479 34.50 1.01 5.95
CA GLU A 479 34.18 2.26 6.63
C GLU A 479 33.95 2.01 8.13
N LEU A 480 33.27 0.91 8.49
CA LEU A 480 33.07 0.50 9.88
C LEU A 480 34.40 0.23 10.61
N LYS A 481 35.32 -0.51 9.97
CA LYS A 481 36.67 -0.77 10.52
C LYS A 481 37.46 0.53 10.73
N GLN A 482 37.38 1.45 9.76
CA GLN A 482 38.00 2.77 9.90
C GLN A 482 37.38 3.58 11.05
N GLY A 483 36.06 3.48 11.24
CA GLY A 483 35.32 4.10 12.34
C GLY A 483 35.74 3.59 13.72
N ILE A 484 36.08 2.30 13.83
CA ILE A 484 36.66 1.73 15.05
C ILE A 484 38.05 2.29 15.30
N ASN A 485 38.93 2.26 14.30
CA ASN A 485 40.32 2.69 14.43
C ASN A 485 40.48 4.19 14.74
N SER A 486 39.53 5.01 14.28
CA SER A 486 39.51 6.46 14.54
C SER A 486 38.82 6.84 15.86
N GLY A 487 38.21 5.88 16.57
CA GLY A 487 37.40 6.15 17.76
C GLY A 487 36.08 6.88 17.48
N ALA A 488 35.72 7.05 16.19
CA ALA A 488 34.50 7.73 15.78
C ALA A 488 33.23 6.97 16.21
N GLY A 489 33.28 5.63 16.23
CA GLY A 489 32.20 4.76 16.71
C GLY A 489 30.85 4.98 16.00
N ILE A 490 29.78 4.37 16.55
CA ILE A 490 28.40 4.65 16.16
C ILE A 490 27.78 5.47 17.29
N ALA A 491 27.51 6.74 17.03
CA ALA A 491 26.77 7.58 17.97
C ALA A 491 25.32 7.10 18.04
N LEU A 492 24.71 6.97 19.23
CA LEU A 492 23.27 6.69 19.36
C LEU A 492 22.42 7.93 19.08
N SER A 493 22.61 8.51 17.89
CA SER A 493 21.95 9.73 17.43
C SER A 493 21.72 9.62 15.94
N GLY A 494 20.60 10.13 15.45
CA GLY A 494 20.24 10.09 14.04
C GLY A 494 19.55 11.35 13.57
N THR A 495 19.33 11.43 12.27
CA THR A 495 18.45 12.43 11.67
C THR A 495 17.00 11.98 11.82
N PRO A 496 16.08 12.86 12.23
CA PRO A 496 14.65 12.56 12.23
C PRO A 496 14.19 12.12 10.83
N LEU A 497 13.53 10.97 10.73
CA LEU A 497 12.86 10.54 9.51
C LEU A 497 11.52 11.25 9.41
N THR A 498 11.43 12.22 8.50
CA THR A 498 10.15 12.76 8.07
C THR A 498 9.51 11.78 7.11
N VAL A 499 8.48 11.08 7.55
CA VAL A 499 7.57 10.39 6.64
C VAL A 499 6.70 11.49 6.03
N GLU A 500 7.07 11.96 4.85
CA GLU A 500 6.25 12.90 4.11
C GLU A 500 4.89 12.22 3.86
N PRO A 501 3.76 12.79 4.30
CA PRO A 501 2.46 12.27 3.91
C PRO A 501 2.43 12.26 2.37
N GLU A 502 1.86 11.20 1.78
CA GLU A 502 1.73 11.01 0.32
C GLU A 502 1.61 12.36 -0.40
N GLN A 503 2.63 12.71 -1.19
CA GLN A 503 2.75 14.02 -1.82
C GLN A 503 1.44 14.37 -2.55
N SER A 504 0.84 15.51 -2.23
CA SER A 504 -0.36 15.99 -2.89
C SER A 504 -0.04 16.28 -4.36
N GLN A 505 -0.23 15.30 -5.23
CA GLN A 505 -0.23 15.49 -6.67
C GLN A 505 -1.43 16.38 -7.03
N GLY A 506 -1.27 17.22 -8.06
CA GLY A 506 -2.38 18.03 -8.55
C GLY A 506 -3.57 17.14 -8.91
N VAL A 507 -4.77 17.54 -8.52
CA VAL A 507 -5.99 16.74 -8.73
C VAL A 507 -6.51 17.04 -10.13
N ALA A 508 -6.55 16.04 -11.01
CA ALA A 508 -7.17 16.15 -12.33
C ALA A 508 -8.47 15.35 -12.35
N ILE A 509 -9.63 16.03 -12.46
CA ILE A 509 -10.95 15.39 -12.53
C ILE A 509 -11.71 15.99 -13.70
N ALA A 510 -12.12 15.15 -14.67
CA ALA A 510 -12.94 15.56 -15.81
C ALA A 510 -12.43 16.82 -16.54
N GLY A 511 -11.13 16.89 -16.80
CA GLY A 511 -10.48 18.03 -17.47
C GLY A 511 -10.24 19.27 -16.59
N LEU A 512 -10.67 19.26 -15.31
CA LEU A 512 -10.26 20.25 -14.32
C LEU A 512 -8.97 19.78 -13.63
N THR A 513 -7.85 20.41 -13.96
CA THR A 513 -6.59 20.23 -13.23
C THR A 513 -6.47 21.30 -12.15
N ILE A 514 -6.40 20.88 -10.90
CA ILE A 514 -6.11 21.69 -9.72
C ILE A 514 -4.64 21.44 -9.37
N PRO A 515 -3.70 22.27 -9.86
CA PRO A 515 -2.28 22.06 -9.59
C PRO A 515 -2.00 22.22 -8.09
N ALA A 516 -1.07 21.43 -7.55
CA ALA A 516 -0.58 21.65 -6.20
C ALA A 516 -0.05 23.09 -6.06
N PRO A 517 -0.17 23.73 -4.89
CA PRO A 517 0.44 25.03 -4.64
C PRO A 517 1.91 24.98 -5.03
N GLN A 518 2.36 25.97 -5.80
CA GLN A 518 3.80 26.20 -5.94
C GLN A 518 4.30 26.77 -4.61
N ALA A 519 4.53 25.89 -3.64
CA ALA A 519 5.14 26.23 -2.37
C ALA A 519 6.67 26.21 -2.53
N SER A 520 7.33 27.30 -2.16
CA SER A 520 8.73 27.24 -1.74
C SER A 520 8.78 26.33 -0.51
N ALA A 521 9.65 25.31 -0.53
CA ALA A 521 9.74 24.28 0.50
C ALA A 521 9.71 24.88 1.92
N PRO A 522 8.82 24.41 2.82
CA PRO A 522 8.92 24.75 4.23
C PRO A 522 10.18 24.13 4.82
N ALA A 523 10.96 24.91 5.57
CA ALA A 523 12.04 24.36 6.37
C ALA A 523 11.45 23.42 7.44
N PRO A 524 12.02 22.23 7.66
CA PRO A 524 11.50 21.31 8.66
C PRO A 524 11.63 21.94 10.05
N THR A 525 10.49 22.21 10.69
CA THR A 525 10.44 22.50 12.12
C THR A 525 10.79 21.22 12.86
N ALA A 526 12.05 21.14 13.27
CA ALA A 526 12.56 20.09 14.11
C ALA A 526 11.96 20.22 15.51
N ASP A 527 10.85 19.53 15.76
CA ASP A 527 10.39 19.27 17.12
C ASP A 527 11.35 18.22 17.73
N THR A 528 12.49 18.72 18.19
CA THR A 528 13.55 17.98 18.86
C THR A 528 13.09 17.67 20.28
N SER A 529 12.16 16.73 20.43
CA SER A 529 11.98 16.05 21.70
C SER A 529 13.17 15.13 21.93
N GLY A 530 14.22 15.69 22.56
CA GLY A 530 15.48 15.04 22.92
C GLY A 530 15.31 13.98 24.01
N GLY A 531 14.64 12.87 23.69
CA GLY A 531 14.72 11.64 24.47
C GLY A 531 16.00 10.87 24.14
N SER A 532 16.61 10.20 25.12
CA SER A 532 17.68 9.24 24.87
C SER A 532 17.13 8.02 24.11
N VAL A 533 17.82 7.58 23.06
CA VAL A 533 17.48 6.36 22.30
C VAL A 533 17.34 5.15 23.23
N ASP A 534 16.16 4.53 23.25
CA ASP A 534 15.83 3.39 24.11
C ASP A 534 15.83 2.03 23.39
N ALA A 535 15.85 2.08 22.05
CA ALA A 535 15.91 0.92 21.15
C ALA A 535 16.71 1.26 19.89
N VAL A 536 17.50 0.29 19.40
CA VAL A 536 18.21 0.38 18.13
C VAL A 536 17.85 -0.82 17.27
N TYR A 537 17.29 -0.58 16.08
CA TYR A 537 17.04 -1.62 15.10
C TYR A 537 18.11 -1.58 14.00
N ILE A 538 18.83 -2.68 13.83
CA ILE A 538 20.03 -2.79 13.01
C ILE A 538 19.77 -3.69 11.81
N VAL A 539 19.89 -3.12 10.62
CA VAL A 539 19.76 -3.87 9.37
C VAL A 539 21.14 -4.01 8.75
N ALA A 540 21.82 -5.11 9.05
CA ALA A 540 23.22 -5.33 8.69
C ALA A 540 23.50 -6.79 8.36
N SER A 541 24.55 -7.06 7.59
CA SER A 541 25.11 -8.42 7.47
C SER A 541 25.75 -8.89 8.78
N GLN A 542 26.08 -10.18 8.87
CA GLN A 542 26.78 -10.72 10.04
C GLN A 542 28.12 -10.00 10.30
N ASP A 543 28.93 -9.78 9.26
CA ASP A 543 30.23 -9.12 9.36
C ASP A 543 30.12 -7.64 9.75
N GLU A 544 29.07 -6.97 9.28
CA GLU A 544 28.78 -5.58 9.64
C GLU A 544 28.31 -5.50 11.10
N LEU A 545 27.41 -6.40 11.52
CA LEU A 545 26.89 -6.44 12.88
C LEU A 545 28.01 -6.70 13.91
N GLN A 546 28.97 -7.56 13.57
CA GLN A 546 30.15 -7.83 14.40
C GLN A 546 30.95 -6.56 14.71
N LEU A 547 30.95 -5.57 13.81
CA LEU A 547 31.63 -4.29 14.03
C LEU A 547 30.71 -3.27 14.71
N ILE A 548 29.43 -3.23 14.33
CA ILE A 548 28.47 -2.24 14.83
C ILE A 548 28.23 -2.38 16.33
N LYS A 549 28.03 -3.61 16.85
CA LYS A 549 27.70 -3.79 18.26
C LYS A 549 28.83 -3.32 19.21
N PRO A 550 30.11 -3.70 19.01
CA PRO A 550 31.21 -3.13 19.79
C PRO A 550 31.32 -1.60 19.67
N MET A 551 31.06 -1.02 18.49
CA MET A 551 31.06 0.43 18.31
C MET A 551 29.97 1.13 19.14
N ILE A 552 28.80 0.52 19.30
CA ILE A 552 27.73 1.01 20.19
C ILE A 552 28.18 0.87 21.65
N ALA A 553 28.75 -0.29 22.02
CA ALA A 553 29.22 -0.55 23.39
C ALA A 553 30.31 0.44 23.84
N MET A 554 31.23 0.83 22.96
CA MET A 554 32.27 1.84 23.25
C MET A 554 31.69 3.24 23.57
N ARG A 555 30.51 3.56 23.06
CA ARG A 555 29.90 4.90 23.16
C ARG A 555 28.76 4.96 24.17
N THR A 556 28.28 3.82 24.62
CA THR A 556 27.23 3.71 25.63
C THR A 556 27.86 3.55 27.00
N SER A 557 27.39 4.33 27.98
CA SER A 557 27.73 4.07 29.38
C SER A 557 26.97 2.84 29.87
N SER A 558 27.49 2.11 30.86
CA SER A 558 26.84 0.95 31.49
C SER A 558 25.44 1.23 32.10
N ARG A 559 24.96 2.48 32.05
CA ARG A 559 23.65 2.95 32.52
C ARG A 559 22.62 3.12 31.39
N ASN A 560 23.02 3.03 30.12
CA ASN A 560 22.08 3.12 28.99
C ASN A 560 21.47 1.73 28.73
N ASN A 561 20.20 1.56 29.07
CA ASN A 561 19.42 0.33 28.84
C ASN A 561 18.86 0.26 27.41
N THR A 562 19.69 0.58 26.41
CA THR A 562 19.29 0.58 25.01
C THR A 562 19.18 -0.86 24.52
N ALA A 563 17.98 -1.27 24.12
CA ALA A 563 17.77 -2.61 23.58
C ALA A 563 18.22 -2.67 22.12
N LEU A 564 18.95 -3.72 21.74
CA LEU A 564 19.44 -3.91 20.38
C LEU A 564 18.63 -4.99 19.68
N TYR A 565 18.14 -4.67 18.49
CA TYR A 565 17.37 -5.54 17.62
C TYR A 565 18.05 -5.62 16.26
N ALA A 566 17.97 -6.76 15.57
CA ALA A 566 18.47 -6.91 14.22
C ALA A 566 17.53 -7.70 13.31
N SER A 567 17.63 -7.47 12.01
CA SER A 567 16.93 -8.29 11.01
C SER A 567 17.61 -9.65 10.81
N SER A 568 16.87 -10.59 10.20
CA SER A 568 17.30 -11.91 9.74
C SER A 568 18.56 -11.88 8.87
N ARG A 569 18.83 -10.77 8.20
CA ARG A 569 20.05 -10.54 7.41
C ARG A 569 21.35 -10.76 8.21
N SER A 570 21.31 -10.48 9.51
CA SER A 570 22.46 -10.66 10.40
C SER A 570 22.69 -12.11 10.83
N ALA A 571 21.67 -12.97 10.68
CA ALA A 571 21.73 -14.38 11.02
C ALA A 571 22.15 -15.21 9.79
N GLN A 572 23.38 -15.72 9.81
CA GLN A 572 23.89 -16.66 8.82
C GLN A 572 24.32 -17.96 9.50
N ALA A 573 24.40 -19.04 8.71
CA ALA A 573 24.92 -20.28 9.22
C ALA A 573 26.41 -20.20 9.55
N GLY A 574 26.84 -21.07 10.46
CA GLY A 574 28.25 -21.14 10.87
C GLY A 574 28.68 -20.03 11.82
N ALA A 575 27.77 -19.16 12.28
CA ALA A 575 28.03 -18.25 13.40
C ALA A 575 28.48 -19.04 14.63
N GLY A 576 29.78 -18.99 14.91
CA GLY A 576 30.43 -19.75 15.98
C GLY A 576 30.04 -19.24 17.38
N PRO A 577 30.38 -20.00 18.44
CA PRO A 577 30.11 -19.60 19.83
C PRO A 577 30.64 -18.21 20.18
N ASP A 578 31.81 -17.83 19.63
CA ASP A 578 32.44 -16.54 19.88
C ASP A 578 31.58 -15.37 19.36
N PHE A 579 31.09 -15.46 18.12
CA PHE A 579 30.17 -14.46 17.57
C PHE A 579 28.89 -14.36 18.40
N ARG A 580 28.31 -15.51 18.79
CA ARG A 580 27.07 -15.53 19.59
C ARG A 580 27.28 -14.90 20.97
N LEU A 581 28.44 -15.12 21.58
CA LEU A 581 28.81 -14.49 22.85
C LEU A 581 29.03 -12.99 22.68
N GLU A 582 29.69 -12.57 21.60
CA GLU A 582 29.84 -11.15 21.26
C GLU A 582 28.48 -10.48 21.03
N MET A 583 27.51 -11.22 20.48
CA MET A 583 26.14 -10.76 20.26
C MET A 583 25.20 -10.88 21.46
N ASP A 584 25.67 -11.30 22.65
CA ASP A 584 24.85 -11.44 23.87
C ASP A 584 23.92 -10.26 24.19
N GLY A 585 22.64 -10.55 24.46
CA GLY A 585 21.58 -9.58 24.72
C GLY A 585 20.86 -9.03 23.48
N LEU A 586 21.45 -9.14 22.28
CA LEU A 586 20.82 -8.69 21.03
C LEU A 586 19.68 -9.63 20.63
N GLN A 587 18.53 -9.05 20.30
CA GLN A 587 17.38 -9.76 19.73
C GLN A 587 17.41 -9.68 18.20
N PHE A 588 16.94 -10.70 17.51
CA PHE A 588 16.79 -10.67 16.05
C PHE A 588 15.61 -11.49 15.58
N SER A 589 14.99 -11.06 14.49
CA SER A 589 13.92 -11.78 13.82
C SER A 589 14.46 -12.81 12.84
N ASP A 590 13.80 -13.95 12.73
CA ASP A 590 13.98 -14.89 11.63
C ASP A 590 12.70 -15.72 11.42
N ILE A 591 12.70 -16.56 10.40
CA ILE A 591 11.59 -17.47 10.16
C ILE A 591 11.50 -18.53 11.28
N PRO A 592 10.29 -19.01 11.65
CA PRO A 592 10.10 -20.07 12.64
C PRO A 592 10.97 -21.31 12.39
N LEU A 593 11.16 -21.72 11.13
CA LEU A 593 11.99 -22.87 10.78
C LEU A 593 13.43 -22.76 11.30
N LEU A 594 14.05 -21.58 11.15
CA LEU A 594 15.41 -21.28 11.63
C LEU A 594 15.45 -21.00 13.14
N SER A 595 14.29 -20.68 13.72
CA SER A 595 14.10 -20.47 15.16
C SER A 595 13.82 -21.78 15.92
N GLY A 596 13.84 -22.93 15.23
CA GLY A 596 13.71 -24.25 15.83
C GLY A 596 12.27 -24.77 15.95
N SER A 597 11.30 -24.17 15.25
CA SER A 597 9.89 -24.65 15.29
C SER A 597 9.72 -26.07 14.74
N ASN A 598 10.54 -26.47 13.76
CA ASN A 598 10.54 -27.81 13.17
C ASN A 598 11.98 -28.34 12.97
N PRO A 599 12.56 -29.00 13.98
CA PRO A 599 13.94 -29.50 13.92
C PRO A 599 14.17 -30.55 12.83
N GLY A 600 13.17 -31.40 12.55
CA GLY A 600 13.27 -32.44 11.51
C GLY A 600 13.39 -31.83 10.12
N LEU A 601 12.49 -30.89 9.80
CA LEU A 601 12.52 -30.15 8.54
C LEU A 601 13.79 -29.30 8.41
N MET A 602 14.24 -28.67 9.50
CA MET A 602 15.48 -27.90 9.51
C MET A 602 16.68 -28.78 9.15
N GLN A 603 16.81 -29.97 9.72
CA GLN A 603 17.91 -30.90 9.39
C GLN A 603 17.89 -31.33 7.91
N GLN A 604 16.71 -31.53 7.33
CA GLN A 604 16.56 -31.84 5.91
C GLN A 604 16.98 -30.65 5.02
N ALA A 605 16.53 -29.43 5.37
CA ALA A 605 16.88 -28.21 4.65
C ALA A 605 18.40 -27.94 4.75
N ALA A 606 18.97 -28.03 5.94
CA ALA A 606 20.40 -27.88 6.22
C ALA A 606 21.27 -28.78 5.32
N LYS A 607 20.90 -30.06 5.19
CA LYS A 607 21.59 -31.01 4.31
C LYS A 607 21.43 -30.68 2.83
N SER A 608 20.25 -30.22 2.42
CA SER A 608 19.94 -29.92 1.02
C SER A 608 20.63 -28.67 0.50
N PHE A 609 20.92 -27.70 1.38
CA PHE A 609 21.42 -26.39 1.00
C PHE A 609 22.77 -26.03 1.64
N ASN A 610 23.53 -27.03 2.14
CA ASN A 610 24.83 -26.82 2.78
C ASN A 610 24.78 -25.76 3.91
N ASN A 611 23.69 -25.75 4.67
CA ASN A 611 23.37 -24.73 5.68
C ASN A 611 23.25 -23.28 5.17
N ASP A 612 23.10 -22.99 3.87
CA ASP A 612 22.82 -21.61 3.44
C ASP A 612 21.43 -21.16 3.91
N TYR A 613 21.39 -20.30 4.93
CA TYR A 613 20.14 -19.80 5.51
C TYR A 613 19.30 -19.00 4.52
N SER A 614 19.92 -18.35 3.53
CA SER A 614 19.17 -17.65 2.48
C SER A 614 18.36 -18.63 1.63
N LEU A 615 18.97 -19.77 1.27
CA LEU A 615 18.28 -20.84 0.55
C LEU A 615 17.29 -21.59 1.43
N VAL A 616 17.57 -21.79 2.71
CA VAL A 616 16.62 -22.39 3.68
C VAL A 616 15.37 -21.52 3.82
N ARG A 617 15.50 -20.18 3.85
CA ARG A 617 14.35 -19.27 3.88
C ARG A 617 13.49 -19.39 2.62
N LEU A 618 14.10 -19.48 1.45
CA LEU A 618 13.39 -19.69 0.18
C LEU A 618 12.76 -21.09 0.06
N TYR A 619 13.40 -22.11 0.65
CA TYR A 619 12.80 -23.43 0.80
C TYR A 619 11.54 -23.40 1.69
N ALA A 620 11.60 -22.72 2.83
CA ALA A 620 10.43 -22.48 3.68
C ALA A 620 9.33 -21.68 2.95
N MET A 621 9.72 -20.68 2.15
CA MET A 621 8.79 -19.95 1.29
C MET A 621 8.10 -20.87 0.29
N GLY A 622 8.82 -21.82 -0.32
CA GLY A 622 8.21 -22.82 -1.20
C GLY A 622 7.16 -23.68 -0.49
N ILE A 623 7.45 -24.10 0.76
CA ILE A 623 6.51 -24.87 1.59
C ILE A 623 5.26 -24.05 1.89
N ASP A 624 5.44 -22.81 2.32
CA ASP A 624 4.33 -21.94 2.69
C ASP A 624 3.52 -21.49 1.45
N ALA A 625 4.16 -21.32 0.30
CA ALA A 625 3.48 -21.05 -0.97
C ALA A 625 2.52 -22.18 -1.36
N TRP A 626 2.88 -23.44 -1.07
CA TRP A 626 1.97 -24.57 -1.25
C TRP A 626 0.77 -24.49 -0.30
N THR A 627 1.01 -24.20 0.97
CA THR A 627 -0.06 -24.06 1.97
C THR A 627 -1.00 -22.91 1.63
N LEU A 628 -0.44 -21.76 1.24
CA LEU A 628 -1.19 -20.57 0.79
C LEU A 628 -1.98 -20.86 -0.48
N ALA A 629 -1.41 -21.58 -1.45
CA ALA A 629 -2.12 -21.97 -2.66
C ALA A 629 -3.38 -22.80 -2.36
N ASN A 630 -3.29 -23.73 -1.41
CA ASN A 630 -4.43 -24.54 -0.97
C ASN A 630 -5.46 -23.75 -0.13
N HIS A 631 -5.08 -22.59 0.42
CA HIS A 631 -5.94 -21.71 1.20
C HIS A 631 -6.19 -20.35 0.51
N PHE A 632 -5.97 -20.28 -0.82
CA PHE A 632 -5.96 -19.01 -1.54
C PHE A 632 -7.26 -18.22 -1.34
N ASN A 633 -8.40 -18.90 -1.47
CA ASN A 633 -9.71 -18.27 -1.30
C ASN A 633 -9.92 -17.79 0.15
N GLN A 634 -9.52 -18.58 1.15
CA GLN A 634 -9.65 -18.20 2.57
C GLN A 634 -8.79 -17.00 2.90
N MET A 635 -7.53 -16.98 2.46
CA MET A 635 -6.61 -15.85 2.65
C MET A 635 -7.19 -14.57 2.04
N ARG A 636 -7.84 -14.66 0.88
CA ARG A 636 -8.39 -13.50 0.18
C ARG A 636 -9.75 -13.04 0.71
N GLN A 637 -10.60 -13.96 1.17
CA GLN A 637 -12.03 -13.68 1.43
C GLN A 637 -12.39 -13.63 2.91
N VAL A 638 -11.61 -14.23 3.80
CA VAL A 638 -11.93 -14.32 5.23
C VAL A 638 -11.07 -13.33 6.01
N PRO A 639 -11.64 -12.21 6.49
CA PRO A 639 -10.88 -11.23 7.26
C PRO A 639 -10.25 -11.86 8.51
N GLY A 640 -8.96 -11.61 8.72
CA GLY A 640 -8.22 -12.12 9.87
C GLY A 640 -7.88 -13.61 9.81
N PHE A 641 -8.15 -14.30 8.69
CA PHE A 641 -7.66 -15.65 8.48
C PHE A 641 -6.13 -15.67 8.53
N ALA A 642 -5.59 -16.62 9.29
CA ALA A 642 -4.16 -16.73 9.51
C ALA A 642 -3.71 -18.19 9.49
N ILE A 643 -2.48 -18.41 9.01
CA ILE A 643 -1.84 -19.72 8.90
C ILE A 643 -0.53 -19.68 9.67
N ASP A 644 -0.27 -20.69 10.50
CA ASP A 644 1.04 -20.87 11.10
C ASP A 644 1.97 -21.54 10.08
N GLY A 645 2.79 -20.72 9.42
CA GLY A 645 3.73 -21.13 8.38
C GLY A 645 5.17 -21.32 8.89
N ASN A 646 6.01 -21.88 8.03
CA ASN A 646 7.45 -22.05 8.29
C ASN A 646 8.23 -20.74 8.15
N THR A 647 7.67 -19.76 7.44
CA THR A 647 8.20 -18.40 7.23
C THR A 647 7.63 -17.36 8.20
N GLY A 648 6.67 -17.74 9.05
CA GLY A 648 6.02 -16.87 10.02
C GLY A 648 4.54 -17.21 10.15
N LYS A 649 3.84 -16.50 11.03
CA LYS A 649 2.38 -16.50 11.01
C LYS A 649 1.90 -15.60 9.86
N LEU A 650 1.22 -16.21 8.90
CA LEU A 650 0.83 -15.60 7.63
C LEU A 650 -0.60 -15.07 7.75
N ASN A 651 -0.83 -13.82 7.36
CA ASN A 651 -2.16 -13.25 7.18
C ASN A 651 -2.16 -12.38 5.91
N ALA A 652 -3.34 -12.02 5.41
CA ALA A 652 -3.49 -11.12 4.27
C ALA A 652 -4.08 -9.78 4.71
N ASP A 653 -3.60 -8.69 4.12
CA ASP A 653 -4.27 -7.39 4.20
C ASP A 653 -5.39 -7.26 3.14
N THR A 654 -5.98 -6.06 3.03
CA THR A 654 -7.07 -5.77 2.10
C THR A 654 -6.66 -5.88 0.63
N ASP A 655 -5.38 -5.73 0.32
CA ASP A 655 -4.83 -5.84 -1.02
C ASP A 655 -4.28 -7.26 -1.30
N CYS A 656 -4.46 -8.17 -0.33
CA CYS A 656 -3.90 -9.53 -0.29
C CYS A 656 -2.38 -9.57 -0.42
N VAL A 657 -1.70 -8.59 0.18
CA VAL A 657 -0.29 -8.75 0.53
C VAL A 657 -0.22 -9.64 1.77
N ILE A 658 0.54 -10.72 1.66
CA ILE A 658 0.71 -11.70 2.73
C ILE A 658 1.75 -11.18 3.72
N ASN A 659 1.28 -10.61 4.83
CA ASN A 659 2.17 -10.18 5.90
C ASN A 659 2.58 -11.38 6.76
N ARG A 660 3.76 -11.27 7.37
CA ARG A 660 4.39 -12.34 8.14
C ARG A 660 4.77 -11.82 9.52
N LYS A 661 4.22 -12.42 10.57
CA LYS A 661 4.74 -12.24 11.92
C LYS A 661 5.89 -13.23 12.15
N LEU A 662 7.09 -12.72 12.38
CA LEU A 662 8.30 -13.51 12.49
C LEU A 662 8.51 -14.04 13.91
N ALA A 663 9.40 -15.03 14.03
CA ALA A 663 9.88 -15.48 15.33
C ALA A 663 11.05 -14.60 15.76
N TRP A 664 11.05 -14.19 17.03
CA TRP A 664 12.13 -13.40 17.61
C TRP A 664 13.01 -14.27 18.49
N ASN A 665 14.31 -14.16 18.29
CA ASN A 665 15.33 -14.87 19.05
C ASN A 665 16.27 -13.89 19.75
N GLN A 666 16.97 -14.34 20.77
CA GLN A 666 17.96 -13.58 21.51
C GLN A 666 19.25 -14.38 21.64
N TYR A 667 20.38 -13.71 21.45
CA TYR A 667 21.68 -14.27 21.85
C TYR A 667 21.80 -14.21 23.37
N ARG A 668 21.98 -15.36 24.03
CA ARG A 668 22.13 -15.46 25.48
C ARG A 668 23.23 -16.46 25.82
N GLN A 669 24.30 -15.98 26.45
CA GLN A 669 25.45 -16.79 26.90
C GLN A 669 26.03 -17.69 25.78
N GLY A 670 26.15 -17.15 24.56
CA GLY A 670 26.65 -17.90 23.40
C GLY A 670 25.64 -18.85 22.75
N GLN A 671 24.40 -18.90 23.24
CA GLN A 671 23.29 -19.66 22.67
C GLN A 671 22.25 -18.74 22.03
N ILE A 672 21.38 -19.31 21.19
CA ILE A 672 20.23 -18.63 20.61
C ILE A 672 19.00 -19.18 21.31
N VAL A 673 18.21 -18.31 21.93
CA VAL A 673 16.97 -18.67 22.65
C VAL A 673 15.80 -17.87 22.10
N PRO A 674 14.58 -18.44 22.00
CA PRO A 674 13.41 -17.69 21.59
C PRO A 674 13.07 -16.59 22.62
N VAL A 675 12.61 -15.44 22.12
CA VAL A 675 12.05 -14.36 22.95
C VAL A 675 10.59 -14.72 23.26
N GLN A 676 10.23 -14.70 24.54
CA GLN A 676 8.87 -14.99 25.01
C GLN A 676 7.97 -13.75 24.98
#